data_AF-A0A923KLF0-F1
#
_entry.id   AF-A0A923KLF0-F1
#
_cell.length_a   1.000
_cell.length_b   1.000
_cell.length_c   1.000
_cell.angle_alpha   90.00
_cell.angle_beta   90.00
_cell.angle_gamma   90.00
#
_symmetry.space_group_name_H-M   'P 1'
#
loop_
_entity.id
_entity.type
_entity.pdbx_description
1 polymer ?
#
loop_
_entity_poly.entity_id
_entity_poly.type
_entity_poly.pdbx_seq_one_letter_code
_entity_poly.pdbx_strand_id
1 'polypeptide(L)'
;MHDALKHLRSSLFFAVLRQRALLYIAFAAPWVVAQYWPVLVALLVGFAIDGWRWHRHVEHHLVSFLNASCAELEDSSQLLWQAETSIARLQQQRLWQRLEKVLNKERIRLMAQQLHQFGWTWRIALVFNLLLAGIVWMQFFHTPVFSKTSTPVRSSVAIAPSDLRLKVVPPAYTGIAAFESEAKELNIPEHSLITWCVQQSQLGNTSSMSQEIRLSDGQTLSLYPEAKEKSGNHCVSWEASESVFWTWSGDPKAQRWNLKVKLDQAPIVEIQKPVEMLQVLSVDTKQFTIAVRVADDYKISNATLHLTLARGSGENIRFSDKEVALPQGTDPRVRIWQKQWTLNELGMEAGDELYFFVRASDNAMPAPHITTSATYTVRLPSPEAKEEQTSVLPILVKPESLRSQRQIIIDTEQLVADMKANSKINPDAIRARSETIANDQAALRRRYGRFLGEESTLFGEEAESEHEEHGDQHNAGEYKPVDMAAAYGHAHDQAENATLFDEATKKILRKVLAAMWDAEKSLRSLNPTTALAPENKALEGIKQLQQADRIYLHKAAFTPPVIKEEKRLTGDVLEARNWKSKPSNLVDHIPLEIRELIQDLSQAKPLPALWSKTTRSWFAQTLKDEEQRLAAQAAVQDVLDGCEPCRAPLRAWLRLSLGEGRLLLQAPETLRVLDEQSANKSRMQKAWKDSGLLLESNVGASK
;
A
#
# COMPACT_ATOMS: atom_id res chain seq x y z
N MET A 1 22.44 38.87 13.09
CA MET A 1 21.92 37.68 12.37
C MET A 1 22.55 37.50 11.00
N HIS A 2 22.49 38.50 10.11
CA HIS A 2 23.18 38.45 8.80
C HIS A 2 24.70 38.25 8.94
N ASP A 3 25.34 38.83 9.95
CA ASP A 3 26.79 38.65 10.18
C ASP A 3 27.16 37.27 10.70
N ALA A 4 26.25 36.59 11.43
CA ALA A 4 26.46 35.22 11.89
C ALA A 4 26.38 34.21 10.73
N LEU A 5 25.47 34.42 9.77
CA LEU A 5 25.43 33.63 8.52
C LEU A 5 26.69 33.85 7.68
N LYS A 6 27.15 35.10 7.56
CA LYS A 6 28.41 35.41 6.87
C LYS A 6 29.61 34.75 7.55
N HIS A 7 29.64 34.75 8.89
CA HIS A 7 30.69 34.09 9.67
C HIS A 7 30.63 32.56 9.56
N LEU A 8 29.44 31.97 9.55
CA LEU A 8 29.24 30.53 9.35
C LEU A 8 29.69 30.11 7.94
N ARG A 9 29.34 30.90 6.93
CA ARG A 9 29.76 30.67 5.55
C ARG A 9 31.28 30.81 5.39
N SER A 10 31.87 31.86 5.96
CA SER A 10 33.32 32.07 5.86
C SER A 10 34.07 30.98 6.62
N SER A 11 33.63 30.57 7.81
CA SER A 11 34.25 29.49 8.57
C SER A 11 34.16 28.12 7.88
N LEU A 12 33.01 27.79 7.26
CA LEU A 12 32.89 26.59 6.42
C LEU A 12 33.81 26.66 5.19
N PHE A 13 33.83 27.80 4.49
CA PHE A 13 34.70 27.99 3.34
C PHE A 13 36.18 27.87 3.71
N PHE A 14 36.61 28.48 4.82
CA PHE A 14 37.98 28.34 5.32
C PHE A 14 38.30 26.92 5.78
N ALA A 15 37.35 26.18 6.36
CA ALA A 15 37.52 24.78 6.70
C ALA A 15 37.74 23.90 5.47
N VAL A 16 36.97 24.12 4.39
CA VAL A 16 37.15 23.45 3.10
C VAL A 16 38.49 23.84 2.46
N LEU A 17 38.82 25.13 2.44
CA LEU A 17 40.09 25.62 1.88
C LEU A 17 41.30 25.04 2.63
N ARG A 18 41.22 24.92 3.96
CA ARG A 18 42.29 24.34 4.79
C ARG A 18 42.52 22.85 4.51
N GLN A 19 41.47 22.10 4.20
CA GLN A 19 41.59 20.70 3.77
C GLN A 19 42.21 20.61 2.37
N ARG A 20 41.85 21.51 1.46
CA ARG A 20 42.39 21.56 0.08
C ARG A 20 43.80 22.14 -0.01
N ALA A 21 44.22 22.96 0.96
CA ALA A 21 45.56 23.55 0.99
C ALA A 21 46.65 22.48 0.96
N LEU A 22 46.45 21.34 1.63
CA LEU A 22 47.37 20.20 1.57
C LEU A 22 47.46 19.60 0.16
N LEU A 23 46.35 19.54 -0.58
CA LEU A 23 46.34 19.11 -1.98
C LEU A 23 47.03 20.14 -2.87
N TYR A 24 46.76 21.44 -2.71
CA TYR A 24 47.42 22.49 -3.49
C TYR A 24 48.94 22.48 -3.29
N ILE A 25 49.39 22.27 -2.06
CA ILE A 25 50.82 22.10 -1.75
C ILE A 25 51.37 20.86 -2.45
N ALA A 26 50.66 19.72 -2.40
CA ALA A 26 51.09 18.49 -3.04
C ALA A 26 51.15 18.59 -4.58
N PHE A 27 50.25 19.36 -5.20
CA PHE A 27 50.27 19.65 -6.64
C PHE A 27 51.36 20.65 -7.04
N ALA A 28 51.69 21.63 -6.19
CA ALA A 28 52.71 22.64 -6.49
C ALA A 28 54.15 22.16 -6.22
N ALA A 29 54.34 21.32 -5.19
CA ALA A 29 55.66 20.89 -4.72
C ALA A 29 56.57 20.29 -5.83
N PRO A 30 56.09 19.42 -6.74
CA PRO A 30 56.93 18.84 -7.79
C PRO A 30 57.47 19.90 -8.76
N TRP A 31 56.66 20.92 -9.06
CA TRP A 31 57.00 21.97 -10.03
C TRP A 31 57.88 23.07 -9.43
N VAL A 32 57.77 23.31 -8.13
CA VAL A 32 58.73 24.15 -7.38
C VAL A 32 60.12 23.50 -7.40
N VAL A 33 60.20 22.19 -7.17
CA VAL A 33 61.46 21.43 -7.24
C VAL A 33 62.02 21.42 -8.67
N ALA A 34 61.16 21.31 -9.69
CA ALA A 34 61.56 21.37 -11.10
C ALA A 34 61.83 22.79 -11.62
N GLN A 35 61.67 23.84 -10.79
CA GLN A 35 61.85 25.27 -11.16
C GLN A 35 61.09 25.73 -12.42
N TYR A 36 59.94 25.10 -12.72
CA TYR A 36 59.18 25.38 -13.94
C TYR A 36 58.05 26.39 -13.69
N TRP A 37 58.39 27.67 -13.76
CA TRP A 37 57.50 28.79 -13.44
C TRP A 37 56.15 28.85 -14.20
N PRO A 38 56.07 28.51 -15.51
CA PRO A 38 54.80 28.58 -16.25
C PRO A 38 53.71 27.66 -15.68
N VAL A 39 54.07 26.47 -15.20
CA VAL A 39 53.10 25.53 -14.61
C VAL A 39 52.68 26.00 -13.22
N LEU A 40 53.56 26.63 -12.44
CA LEU A 40 53.19 27.22 -11.16
C LEU A 40 52.17 28.36 -11.34
N VAL A 41 52.32 29.20 -12.36
CA VAL A 41 51.33 30.25 -12.68
C VAL A 41 49.99 29.62 -13.08
N ALA A 42 50.00 28.58 -13.92
CA ALA A 42 48.78 27.88 -14.31
C ALA A 42 48.08 27.19 -13.12
N LEU A 43 48.85 26.59 -12.21
CA LEU A 43 48.33 25.98 -10.98
C LEU A 43 47.74 27.04 -10.03
N LEU A 44 48.37 28.21 -9.88
CA LEU A 44 47.82 29.31 -9.09
C LEU A 44 46.47 29.79 -9.63
N VAL A 45 46.34 29.94 -10.96
CA VAL A 45 45.07 30.26 -11.61
C VAL A 45 44.05 29.15 -11.38
N GLY A 46 44.46 27.88 -11.50
CA GLY A 46 43.63 26.72 -11.21
C GLY A 46 43.12 26.69 -9.76
N PHE A 47 43.98 26.97 -8.78
CA PHE A 47 43.61 27.04 -7.37
C PHE A 47 42.67 28.21 -7.06
N ALA A 48 42.84 29.35 -7.75
CA ALA A 48 41.93 30.49 -7.64
C ALA A 48 40.54 30.17 -8.21
N ILE A 49 40.48 29.51 -9.38
CA ILE A 49 39.21 29.05 -9.98
C ILE A 49 38.54 28.01 -9.10
N ASP A 50 39.29 27.04 -8.57
CA ASP A 50 38.77 26.00 -7.69
C ASP A 50 38.26 26.59 -6.37
N GLY A 51 39.01 27.51 -5.76
CA GLY A 51 38.56 28.27 -4.59
C GLY A 51 37.27 29.06 -4.86
N TRP A 52 37.16 29.72 -6.02
CA TRP A 52 35.96 30.44 -6.41
C TRP A 52 34.76 29.51 -6.66
N ARG A 53 34.98 28.36 -7.31
CA ARG A 53 33.93 27.34 -7.52
C ARG A 53 33.42 26.80 -6.19
N TRP A 54 34.31 26.50 -5.24
CA TRP A 54 33.92 26.03 -3.91
C TRP A 54 33.22 27.11 -3.10
N HIS A 55 33.62 28.37 -3.25
CA HIS A 55 32.90 29.48 -2.64
C HIS A 55 31.45 29.54 -3.10
N ARG A 56 31.20 29.44 -4.42
CA ARG A 56 29.85 29.37 -4.99
C ARG A 56 29.08 28.10 -4.63
N HIS A 57 29.76 26.95 -4.58
CA HIS A 57 29.13 25.68 -4.23
C HIS A 57 28.65 25.69 -2.77
N VAL A 58 29.49 26.19 -1.85
CA VAL A 58 29.11 26.37 -0.44
C VAL A 58 27.96 27.37 -0.31
N GLU A 59 27.94 28.46 -1.11
CA GLU A 59 26.80 29.37 -1.12
C GLU A 59 25.47 28.72 -1.51
N HIS A 60 25.45 27.96 -2.61
CA HIS A 60 24.21 27.40 -3.16
C HIS A 60 23.65 26.25 -2.33
N HIS A 61 24.52 25.44 -1.71
CA HIS A 61 24.11 24.22 -1.02
C HIS A 61 24.15 24.32 0.52
N LEU A 62 24.41 25.51 1.06
CA LEU A 62 24.55 25.69 2.51
C LEU A 62 23.32 25.23 3.32
N VAL A 63 22.13 25.53 2.81
CA VAL A 63 20.84 25.15 3.43
C VAL A 63 20.69 23.63 3.46
N SER A 64 20.94 22.96 2.33
CA SER A 64 20.90 21.50 2.27
C SER A 64 21.93 20.84 3.20
N PHE A 65 23.12 21.43 3.37
CA PHE A 65 24.12 20.88 4.28
C PHE A 65 23.73 21.02 5.75
N LEU A 66 23.12 22.14 6.14
CA LEU A 66 22.63 22.35 7.50
C LEU A 66 21.51 21.36 7.82
N ASN A 67 20.60 21.12 6.89
CA ASN A 67 19.53 20.12 7.06
C ASN A 67 20.08 18.69 7.18
N ALA A 68 21.00 18.29 6.29
CA ALA A 68 21.56 16.94 6.30
C ALA A 68 22.46 16.64 7.52
N SER A 69 23.12 17.66 8.09
CA SER A 69 24.12 17.48 9.14
C SER A 69 23.62 17.79 10.56
N CYS A 70 22.50 18.51 10.68
CA CYS A 70 21.91 18.90 11.96
C CYS A 70 20.43 18.50 11.99
N ALA A 71 20.16 17.26 12.42
CA ALA A 71 18.80 16.76 12.61
C ALA A 71 17.99 17.64 13.60
N GLU A 72 18.67 18.35 14.51
CA GLU A 72 18.08 19.26 15.49
C GLU A 72 17.45 20.53 14.87
N LEU A 73 17.73 20.79 13.58
CA LEU A 73 17.13 21.88 12.79
C LEU A 73 15.87 21.45 12.04
N GLU A 74 15.45 20.18 12.14
CA GLU A 74 14.17 19.67 11.61
C GLU A 74 13.90 20.08 10.15
N ASP A 75 14.93 19.98 9.29
CA ASP A 75 14.93 20.41 7.89
C ASP A 75 14.50 21.86 7.61
N SER A 76 14.45 22.69 8.65
CA SER A 76 13.91 24.04 8.62
C SER A 76 14.98 25.13 8.43
N SER A 77 16.20 24.77 8.01
CA SER A 77 17.31 25.74 7.90
C SER A 77 17.09 26.82 6.84
N GLN A 78 16.15 26.64 5.90
CA GLN A 78 15.77 27.66 4.92
C GLN A 78 15.20 28.93 5.57
N LEU A 79 14.54 28.77 6.73
CA LEU A 79 13.99 29.88 7.52
C LEU A 79 15.08 30.79 8.12
N LEU A 80 16.35 30.38 8.11
CA LEU A 80 17.47 31.23 8.53
C LEU A 80 17.72 32.39 7.55
N TRP A 81 17.40 32.22 6.25
CA TRP A 81 17.57 33.24 5.21
C TRP A 81 16.31 34.05 4.93
N GLN A 82 15.16 33.37 4.84
CA GLN A 82 13.90 34.01 4.46
C GLN A 82 12.83 33.68 5.50
N ALA A 83 12.45 34.70 6.26
CA ALA A 83 11.40 34.64 7.28
C ALA A 83 10.45 35.82 7.11
N GLU A 84 9.55 35.68 6.13
CA GLU A 84 8.64 36.76 5.74
C GLU A 84 7.49 36.93 6.73
N THR A 85 7.06 35.84 7.38
CA THR A 85 5.98 35.86 8.37
C THR A 85 6.50 36.03 9.80
N SER A 86 5.70 36.62 10.70
CA SER A 86 6.05 36.77 12.12
C SER A 86 6.31 35.42 12.81
N ILE A 87 5.58 34.37 12.42
CA ILE A 87 5.80 32.99 12.89
C ILE A 87 7.13 32.46 12.35
N ALA A 88 7.44 32.66 11.06
CA ALA A 88 8.74 32.30 10.52
C ALA A 88 9.88 33.05 11.22
N ARG A 89 9.69 34.31 11.64
CA ARG A 89 10.68 35.07 12.42
C ARG A 89 10.86 34.52 13.83
N LEU A 90 9.79 34.07 14.48
CA LEU A 90 9.86 33.43 15.80
C LEU A 90 10.54 32.06 15.71
N GLN A 91 10.20 31.26 14.69
CA GLN A 91 10.87 30.00 14.40
C GLN A 91 12.35 30.24 14.01
N GLN A 92 12.64 31.28 13.24
CA GLN A 92 14.00 31.72 12.92
C GLN A 92 14.77 32.06 14.21
N GLN A 93 14.18 32.81 15.15
CA GLN A 93 14.80 33.10 16.45
C GLN A 93 15.09 31.83 17.26
N ARG A 94 14.16 30.87 17.32
CA ARG A 94 14.38 29.56 17.96
C ARG A 94 15.48 28.76 17.27
N LEU A 95 15.49 28.76 15.94
CA LEU A 95 16.53 28.10 15.14
C LEU A 95 17.90 28.74 15.38
N TRP A 96 18.00 30.06 15.54
CA TRP A 96 19.26 30.73 15.90
C TRP A 96 19.79 30.28 17.26
N GLN A 97 18.92 30.18 18.27
CA GLN A 97 19.31 29.69 19.61
C GLN A 97 19.74 28.21 19.59
N ARG A 98 19.12 27.38 18.75
CA ARG A 98 19.53 25.98 18.55
C ARG A 98 20.83 25.89 17.77
N LEU A 99 21.00 26.69 16.72
CA LEU A 99 22.18 26.70 15.87
C LEU A 99 23.44 27.01 16.67
N GLU A 100 23.40 27.98 17.58
CA GLU A 100 24.54 28.34 18.42
C GLU A 100 24.95 27.20 19.37
N LYS A 101 24.00 26.39 19.84
CA LYS A 101 24.26 25.23 20.71
C LYS A 101 24.76 24.02 19.94
N VAL A 102 24.32 23.86 18.69
CA VAL A 102 24.61 22.70 17.86
C VAL A 102 25.91 22.90 17.07
N LEU A 103 26.24 24.12 16.65
CA LEU A 103 27.34 24.37 15.72
C LEU A 103 28.71 24.52 16.42
N ASN A 104 29.36 23.39 16.69
CA ASN A 104 30.73 23.36 17.22
C ASN A 104 31.79 23.26 16.11
N LYS A 105 33.04 23.67 16.42
CA LYS A 105 34.20 23.57 15.51
C LYS A 105 34.39 22.15 14.94
N GLU A 106 34.08 21.12 15.73
CA GLU A 106 34.14 19.71 15.30
C GLU A 106 33.05 19.36 14.28
N ARG A 107 31.81 19.79 14.49
CA ARG A 107 30.72 19.57 13.53
C ARG A 107 30.97 20.31 12.21
N ILE A 108 31.49 21.53 12.25
CA ILE A 108 31.92 22.27 11.04
C ILE A 108 33.00 21.50 10.28
N ARG A 109 33.93 20.85 10.99
CA ARG A 109 34.98 20.01 10.37
C ARG A 109 34.40 18.74 9.75
N LEU A 110 33.45 18.07 10.41
CA LEU A 110 32.74 16.89 9.90
C LEU A 110 31.90 17.23 8.65
N MET A 111 31.19 18.36 8.66
CA MET A 111 30.48 18.89 7.48
C MET A 111 31.42 19.11 6.30
N ALA A 112 32.60 19.70 6.55
CA ALA A 112 33.63 19.88 5.51
C ALA A 112 34.20 18.54 4.99
N GLN A 113 34.25 17.50 5.82
CA GLN A 113 34.72 16.16 5.41
C GLN A 113 33.70 15.40 4.55
N GLN A 114 32.39 15.55 4.82
CA GLN A 114 31.35 14.96 3.96
C GLN A 114 31.35 15.55 2.54
N LEU A 115 31.73 16.82 2.40
CA LEU A 115 31.95 17.47 1.10
C LEU A 115 33.16 16.90 0.32
N HIS A 116 34.03 16.14 0.98
CA HIS A 116 35.26 15.58 0.39
C HIS A 116 35.06 14.20 -0.27
N GLN A 117 33.82 13.74 -0.48
CA GLN A 117 33.56 12.47 -1.20
C GLN A 117 34.04 12.48 -2.66
N PHE A 118 34.34 13.65 -3.24
CA PHE A 118 35.09 13.81 -4.50
C PHE A 118 36.63 13.67 -4.36
N GLY A 119 37.12 13.08 -3.27
CA GLY A 119 38.56 12.95 -3.01
C GLY A 119 39.31 12.02 -3.96
N TRP A 120 38.62 11.06 -4.60
CA TRP A 120 39.28 10.08 -5.48
C TRP A 120 39.74 10.69 -6.82
N THR A 121 38.93 11.57 -7.41
CA THR A 121 39.29 12.26 -8.67
C THR A 121 40.51 13.16 -8.49
N TRP A 122 40.64 13.83 -7.34
CA TRP A 122 41.81 14.65 -7.01
C TRP A 122 43.06 13.81 -6.71
N ARG A 123 42.92 12.61 -6.13
CA ARG A 123 44.04 11.67 -5.95
C ARG A 123 44.56 11.16 -7.28
N ILE A 124 43.67 10.82 -8.22
CA ILE A 124 44.03 10.43 -9.59
C ILE A 124 44.75 11.58 -10.30
N ALA A 125 44.20 12.80 -10.23
CA ALA A 125 44.83 13.98 -10.82
C ALA A 125 46.21 14.30 -10.22
N LEU A 126 46.42 14.02 -8.92
CA LEU A 126 47.71 14.18 -8.25
C LEU A 126 48.73 13.16 -8.77
N VAL A 127 48.33 11.90 -8.97
CA VAL A 127 49.17 10.86 -9.59
C VAL A 127 49.57 11.25 -11.01
N PHE A 128 48.62 11.72 -11.83
CA PHE A 128 48.93 12.23 -13.16
C PHE A 128 49.85 13.45 -13.13
N ASN A 129 49.68 14.36 -12.17
CA ASN A 129 50.55 15.53 -12.01
C ASN A 129 51.98 15.13 -11.62
N LEU A 130 52.16 14.15 -10.73
CA LEU A 130 53.47 13.60 -10.38
C LEU A 130 54.14 12.89 -11.55
N LEU A 131 53.38 12.14 -12.36
CA LEU A 131 53.89 11.51 -13.59
C LEU A 131 54.33 12.56 -14.61
N LEU A 132 53.52 13.61 -14.83
CA LEU A 132 53.85 14.71 -15.74
C LEU A 132 55.09 15.47 -15.27
N ALA A 133 55.19 15.74 -13.97
CA ALA A 133 56.38 16.35 -13.37
C ALA A 133 57.62 15.46 -13.57
N GLY A 134 57.49 14.14 -13.38
CA GLY A 134 58.57 13.18 -13.63
C GLY A 134 59.04 13.15 -15.08
N ILE A 135 58.12 13.22 -16.05
CA ILE A 135 58.45 13.27 -17.49
C ILE A 135 59.16 14.58 -17.83
N VAL A 136 58.65 15.72 -17.35
CA VAL A 136 59.29 17.03 -17.59
C VAL A 136 60.68 17.09 -16.92
N TRP A 137 60.82 16.50 -15.72
CA TRP A 137 62.11 16.40 -15.03
C TRP A 137 63.11 15.50 -15.79
N MET A 138 62.65 14.41 -16.41
CA MET A 138 63.49 13.60 -17.31
C MET A 138 63.90 14.36 -18.58
N GLN A 139 63.02 15.18 -19.17
CA GLN A 139 63.34 15.93 -20.38
C GLN A 139 64.26 17.14 -20.13
N PHE A 140 64.23 17.75 -18.94
CA PHE A 140 65.13 18.86 -18.59
C PHE A 140 66.56 18.41 -18.24
N PHE A 141 66.79 17.13 -17.94
CA PHE A 141 68.12 16.54 -17.71
C PHE A 141 68.62 15.65 -18.85
N HIS A 142 67.96 15.66 -20.01
CA HIS A 142 68.50 15.01 -21.21
C HIS A 142 68.75 16.04 -22.31
N THR A 143 70.03 16.24 -22.58
CA THR A 143 70.54 16.93 -23.76
C THR A 143 70.01 16.22 -25.02
N PRO A 144 69.48 16.95 -26.02
CA PRO A 144 68.98 16.32 -27.22
C PRO A 144 70.15 15.96 -28.14
N VAL A 145 70.35 14.67 -28.39
CA VAL A 145 71.14 14.19 -29.52
C VAL A 145 70.23 14.11 -30.73
N PHE A 146 70.49 14.97 -31.71
CA PHE A 146 69.93 14.87 -33.04
C PHE A 146 70.27 13.53 -33.70
N SER A 147 69.30 12.92 -34.39
CA SER A 147 69.58 12.23 -35.66
C SER A 147 68.33 12.08 -36.54
N LYS A 148 68.41 12.82 -37.64
CA LYS A 148 68.02 12.56 -39.03
C LYS A 148 66.71 11.83 -39.38
N THR A 149 65.92 12.60 -40.12
CA THR A 149 64.91 12.28 -41.13
C THR A 149 65.20 11.07 -42.02
N SER A 150 64.15 10.29 -42.27
CA SER A 150 63.84 9.65 -43.55
C SER A 150 62.33 9.42 -43.64
N THR A 151 61.72 9.96 -44.69
CA THR A 151 60.29 9.89 -45.05
C THR A 151 59.99 8.61 -45.89
N PRO A 152 58.82 8.44 -46.53
CA PRO A 152 57.72 7.62 -46.01
C PRO A 152 57.38 6.42 -46.94
N VAL A 153 56.64 5.42 -46.45
CA VAL A 153 55.91 4.50 -47.33
C VAL A 153 54.47 4.40 -46.85
N ARG A 154 53.57 4.91 -47.70
CA ARG A 154 52.13 4.65 -47.64
C ARG A 154 51.89 3.19 -48.01
N SER A 155 51.26 2.46 -47.12
CA SER A 155 50.46 1.29 -47.47
C SER A 155 49.10 1.44 -46.80
N SER A 156 48.11 1.84 -47.59
CA SER A 156 46.70 1.73 -47.25
C SER A 156 46.36 0.24 -47.14
N VAL A 157 46.35 -0.27 -45.92
CA VAL A 157 45.72 -1.56 -45.64
C VAL A 157 44.30 -1.25 -45.18
N ALA A 158 43.35 -1.80 -45.94
CA ALA A 158 41.94 -1.74 -45.65
C ALA A 158 41.67 -2.21 -44.21
N ILE A 159 40.90 -1.41 -43.48
CA ILE A 159 40.37 -1.75 -42.17
C ILE A 159 39.45 -2.95 -42.36
N ALA A 160 39.95 -4.14 -42.01
CA ALA A 160 39.08 -5.26 -41.71
C ALA A 160 38.36 -4.94 -40.39
N PRO A 161 37.06 -5.28 -40.25
CA PRO A 161 36.35 -5.04 -39.01
C PRO A 161 37.04 -5.79 -37.87
N SER A 162 37.29 -5.10 -36.77
CA SER A 162 37.82 -5.72 -35.55
C SER A 162 36.84 -6.78 -35.03
N ASP A 163 37.30 -8.03 -34.95
CA ASP A 163 36.49 -9.17 -34.49
C ASP A 163 36.28 -9.11 -32.96
N LEU A 164 35.21 -8.44 -32.54
CA LEU A 164 34.71 -8.49 -31.16
C LEU A 164 33.97 -9.82 -30.94
N ARG A 165 34.49 -10.66 -30.05
CA ARG A 165 33.85 -11.94 -29.65
C ARG A 165 33.18 -11.80 -28.29
N LEU A 166 31.95 -12.31 -28.18
CA LEU A 166 31.20 -12.40 -26.94
C LEU A 166 31.21 -13.85 -26.47
N LYS A 167 31.61 -14.08 -25.23
CA LYS A 167 31.48 -15.34 -24.52
C LYS A 167 30.39 -15.19 -23.47
N VAL A 168 29.33 -15.98 -23.58
CA VAL A 168 28.21 -15.98 -22.65
C VAL A 168 28.27 -17.25 -21.81
N VAL A 169 28.30 -17.09 -20.49
CA VAL A 169 28.28 -18.18 -19.52
C VAL A 169 27.00 -18.04 -18.69
N PRO A 170 25.92 -18.76 -19.03
CA PRO A 170 24.72 -18.81 -18.20
C PRO A 170 24.98 -19.43 -16.82
N PRO A 171 24.13 -19.16 -15.81
CA PRO A 171 24.23 -19.78 -14.51
C PRO A 171 24.15 -21.32 -14.60
N ALA A 172 24.95 -22.01 -13.79
CA ALA A 172 25.05 -23.47 -13.83
C ALA A 172 23.70 -24.19 -13.61
N TYR A 173 22.80 -23.60 -12.82
CA TYR A 173 21.50 -24.20 -12.51
C TYR A 173 20.56 -24.26 -13.74
N THR A 174 20.77 -23.40 -14.75
CA THR A 174 19.96 -23.40 -15.99
C THR A 174 20.25 -24.62 -16.89
N GLY A 175 21.40 -25.28 -16.70
CA GLY A 175 21.84 -26.40 -17.54
C GLY A 175 22.21 -26.02 -18.98
N ILE A 176 22.24 -24.72 -19.33
CA ILE A 176 22.60 -24.23 -20.66
C ILE A 176 24.13 -24.15 -20.76
N ALA A 177 24.71 -24.76 -21.80
CA ALA A 177 26.15 -24.70 -22.02
C ALA A 177 26.61 -23.30 -22.41
N ALA A 178 27.81 -22.91 -21.95
CA ALA A 178 28.45 -21.67 -22.37
C ALA A 178 28.66 -21.66 -23.89
N PHE A 179 28.44 -20.51 -24.52
CA PHE A 179 28.58 -20.36 -25.97
C PHE A 179 29.32 -19.07 -26.32
N GLU A 180 29.89 -19.06 -27.52
CA GLU A 180 30.54 -17.89 -28.11
C GLU A 180 29.72 -17.36 -29.28
N SER A 181 29.68 -16.04 -29.43
CA SER A 181 28.97 -15.35 -30.50
C SER A 181 29.73 -14.11 -30.94
N GLU A 182 29.52 -13.71 -32.19
CA GLU A 182 29.88 -12.38 -32.67
C GLU A 182 28.91 -11.32 -32.12
N ALA A 183 29.24 -10.04 -32.33
CA ALA A 183 28.41 -8.90 -31.97
C ALA A 183 27.05 -8.92 -32.66
N LYS A 184 26.03 -9.40 -31.95
CA LYS A 184 24.64 -9.51 -32.42
C LYS A 184 23.67 -9.35 -31.26
N GLU A 185 22.38 -9.29 -31.58
CA GLU A 185 21.34 -9.33 -30.56
C GLU A 185 21.27 -10.74 -29.92
N LEU A 186 21.22 -10.78 -28.59
CA LEU A 186 21.22 -12.03 -27.82
C LEU A 186 20.06 -12.05 -26.84
N ASN A 187 19.46 -13.24 -26.68
CA ASN A 187 18.52 -13.56 -25.61
C ASN A 187 19.24 -14.49 -24.64
N ILE A 188 19.39 -14.10 -23.38
CA ILE A 188 20.19 -14.82 -22.37
C ILE A 188 19.41 -14.95 -21.06
N PRO A 189 19.63 -16.01 -20.27
CA PRO A 189 19.07 -16.11 -18.91
C PRO A 189 19.56 -14.99 -17.99
N GLU A 190 18.77 -14.66 -16.98
CA GLU A 190 19.18 -13.81 -15.87
C GLU A 190 20.47 -14.33 -15.20
N HIS A 191 21.29 -13.41 -14.67
CA HIS A 191 22.58 -13.69 -14.05
C HIS A 191 23.62 -14.36 -14.97
N SER A 192 23.42 -14.30 -16.29
CA SER A 192 24.44 -14.77 -17.25
C SER A 192 25.66 -13.85 -17.24
N LEU A 193 26.86 -14.44 -17.14
CA LEU A 193 28.11 -13.70 -17.24
C LEU A 193 28.49 -13.51 -18.71
N ILE A 194 28.44 -12.28 -19.18
CA ILE A 194 28.84 -11.90 -20.54
C ILE A 194 30.26 -11.38 -20.51
N THR A 195 31.14 -11.94 -21.32
CA THR A 195 32.51 -11.50 -21.47
C THR A 195 32.77 -11.09 -22.91
N TRP A 196 33.12 -9.83 -23.14
CA TRP A 196 33.53 -9.34 -24.45
C TRP A 196 35.04 -9.41 -24.56
N CYS A 197 35.55 -10.03 -25.63
CA CYS A 197 36.97 -10.23 -25.87
C CYS A 197 37.38 -9.71 -27.25
N VAL A 198 38.53 -9.05 -27.33
CA VAL A 198 39.15 -8.57 -28.58
C VAL A 198 40.53 -9.23 -28.74
N GLN A 199 40.82 -9.71 -29.96
CA GLN A 199 42.11 -10.33 -30.30
C GLN A 199 43.17 -9.30 -30.68
N GLN A 200 44.40 -9.51 -30.19
CA GLN A 200 45.53 -8.58 -30.36
C GLN A 200 46.08 -8.50 -31.80
N SER A 201 45.86 -9.50 -32.65
CA SER A 201 46.44 -9.59 -34.01
C SER A 201 45.95 -8.51 -34.98
N GLN A 202 44.88 -7.79 -34.65
CA GLN A 202 44.28 -6.71 -35.45
C GLN A 202 44.56 -5.31 -34.87
N LEU A 203 45.16 -5.20 -33.67
CA LEU A 203 45.59 -3.92 -33.09
C LEU A 203 47.00 -3.55 -33.56
N GLY A 204 47.14 -3.40 -34.88
CA GLY A 204 48.35 -2.85 -35.48
C GLY A 204 48.46 -1.35 -35.20
N ASN A 205 49.52 -0.94 -34.49
CA ASN A 205 50.09 0.42 -34.42
C ASN A 205 49.16 1.65 -34.27
N THR A 206 47.89 1.48 -33.89
CA THR A 206 47.05 2.55 -33.36
C THR A 206 47.06 2.45 -31.84
N SER A 207 48.21 2.77 -31.25
CA SER A 207 48.27 3.14 -29.84
C SER A 207 47.33 4.31 -29.60
N SER A 208 46.42 4.15 -28.62
CA SER A 208 45.74 5.23 -27.89
C SER A 208 44.29 5.58 -28.25
N MET A 209 43.44 4.64 -28.63
CA MET A 209 41.99 4.82 -28.47
C MET A 209 41.46 3.72 -27.53
N SER A 210 41.00 4.12 -26.34
CA SER A 210 40.31 3.22 -25.41
C SER A 210 39.05 2.72 -26.07
N GLN A 211 39.03 1.43 -26.42
CA GLN A 211 37.80 0.78 -26.83
C GLN A 211 36.94 0.59 -25.58
N GLU A 212 35.72 1.11 -25.65
CA GLU A 212 34.74 1.15 -24.57
C GLU A 212 33.47 0.46 -25.06
N ILE A 213 32.87 -0.31 -24.15
CA ILE A 213 31.53 -0.83 -24.29
C ILE A 213 30.64 0.05 -23.42
N ARG A 214 29.65 0.70 -24.04
CA ARG A 214 28.67 1.54 -23.33
C ARG A 214 27.34 0.82 -23.29
N LEU A 215 26.86 0.60 -22.08
CA LEU A 215 25.58 -0.02 -21.78
C LEU A 215 24.51 1.07 -21.55
N SER A 216 23.24 0.73 -21.77
CA SER A 216 22.12 1.65 -21.62
C SER A 216 21.82 2.07 -20.18
N ASP A 217 22.29 1.29 -19.21
CA ASP A 217 22.22 1.57 -17.77
C ASP A 217 23.21 2.66 -17.32
N GLY A 218 24.03 3.18 -18.25
CA GLY A 218 25.04 4.20 -18.00
C GLY A 218 26.42 3.65 -17.66
N GLN A 219 26.59 2.33 -17.56
CA GLN A 219 27.90 1.70 -17.35
C GLN A 219 28.77 1.79 -18.60
N THR A 220 30.05 2.07 -18.40
CA THR A 220 31.07 2.07 -19.47
C THR A 220 32.19 1.13 -19.09
N LEU A 221 32.35 0.06 -19.85
CA LEU A 221 33.32 -1.01 -19.63
C LEU A 221 34.52 -0.81 -20.56
N SER A 222 35.73 -0.70 -20.00
CA SER A 222 36.96 -0.46 -20.76
C SER A 222 37.65 -1.77 -21.15
N LEU A 223 38.08 -1.89 -22.41
CA LEU A 223 38.74 -3.09 -22.94
C LEU A 223 40.29 -3.09 -22.76
N TYR A 224 40.89 -2.18 -21.98
CA TYR A 224 42.36 -2.02 -21.80
C TYR A 224 42.77 -1.72 -20.33
N PRO A 225 43.99 -2.09 -19.85
CA PRO A 225 44.33 -3.36 -19.20
C PRO A 225 44.37 -3.30 -17.65
N GLU A 226 43.52 -4.10 -17.02
CA GLU A 226 43.84 -4.86 -15.78
C GLU A 226 43.50 -6.35 -15.93
N ALA A 227 42.64 -6.72 -16.89
CA ALA A 227 42.28 -8.11 -17.19
C ALA A 227 43.20 -8.70 -18.29
N LYS A 228 44.38 -9.18 -17.92
CA LYS A 228 45.09 -10.18 -18.74
C LYS A 228 44.57 -11.56 -18.37
N GLU A 229 43.84 -12.21 -19.27
CA GLU A 229 43.82 -13.67 -19.27
C GLU A 229 45.15 -14.21 -19.81
N LYS A 230 45.54 -15.42 -19.39
CA LYS A 230 46.76 -16.13 -19.85
C LYS A 230 46.82 -16.34 -21.38
N SER A 231 45.75 -16.02 -22.11
CA SER A 231 45.52 -16.23 -23.55
C SER A 231 45.94 -15.06 -24.46
N GLY A 232 46.30 -13.89 -23.92
CA GLY A 232 46.66 -12.71 -24.73
C GLY A 232 45.45 -11.95 -25.32
N ASN A 233 44.22 -12.32 -24.94
CA ASN A 233 43.01 -11.57 -25.29
C ASN A 233 42.68 -10.54 -24.21
N HIS A 234 42.18 -9.37 -24.63
CA HIS A 234 41.65 -8.37 -23.72
C HIS A 234 40.15 -8.57 -23.56
N CYS A 235 39.72 -8.87 -22.33
CA CYS A 235 38.34 -9.20 -22.03
C CYS A 235 37.77 -8.37 -20.88
N VAL A 236 36.47 -8.03 -20.96
CA VAL A 236 35.72 -7.41 -19.87
C VAL A 236 34.43 -8.18 -19.63
N SER A 237 34.07 -8.36 -18.35
CA SER A 237 32.91 -9.15 -17.94
C SER A 237 31.82 -8.29 -17.31
N TRP A 238 30.57 -8.61 -17.58
CA TRP A 238 29.38 -8.01 -17.00
C TRP A 238 28.35 -9.09 -16.69
N GLU A 239 27.63 -8.94 -15.59
CA GLU A 239 26.57 -9.85 -15.16
C GLU A 239 25.21 -9.31 -15.61
N ALA A 240 24.44 -10.14 -16.30
CA ALA A 240 23.17 -9.73 -16.88
C ALA A 240 22.02 -9.77 -15.85
N SER A 241 21.77 -8.63 -15.20
CA SER A 241 20.62 -8.45 -14.31
C SER A 241 19.38 -7.92 -15.03
N GLU A 242 19.55 -7.10 -16.07
CA GLU A 242 18.44 -6.47 -16.80
C GLU A 242 18.69 -6.42 -18.31
N SER A 243 17.62 -6.21 -19.08
CA SER A 243 17.71 -6.08 -20.53
C SER A 243 18.30 -4.71 -20.92
N VAL A 244 19.43 -4.72 -21.61
CA VAL A 244 20.18 -3.51 -21.97
C VAL A 244 20.51 -3.50 -23.46
N PHE A 245 20.67 -2.30 -24.02
CA PHE A 245 21.39 -2.17 -25.30
C PHE A 245 22.83 -1.79 -25.03
N TRP A 246 23.74 -2.25 -25.89
CA TRP A 246 25.14 -1.90 -25.81
C TRP A 246 25.67 -1.39 -27.15
N THR A 247 26.69 -0.55 -27.06
CA THR A 247 27.45 -0.02 -28.19
C THR A 247 28.92 -0.21 -27.93
N TRP A 248 29.70 -0.35 -28.99
CA TRP A 248 31.14 -0.49 -28.90
C TRP A 248 31.82 0.61 -29.70
N SER A 249 32.74 1.33 -29.06
CA SER A 249 33.45 2.45 -29.70
C SER A 249 34.42 2.02 -30.81
N GLY A 250 34.75 0.72 -30.90
CA GLY A 250 35.55 0.16 -31.99
C GLY A 250 34.74 -0.18 -33.25
N ASP A 251 33.40 -0.08 -33.22
CA ASP A 251 32.58 -0.31 -34.40
C ASP A 251 32.50 0.95 -35.29
N PRO A 252 32.98 0.92 -36.54
CA PRO A 252 32.91 2.06 -37.45
C PRO A 252 31.48 2.48 -37.81
N LYS A 253 30.46 1.64 -37.59
CA LYS A 253 29.05 1.93 -37.89
C LYS A 253 28.23 2.41 -36.69
N ALA A 254 28.83 2.45 -35.49
CA ALA A 254 28.14 2.78 -34.24
C ALA A 254 26.82 2.00 -34.05
N GLN A 255 26.83 0.71 -34.41
CA GLN A 255 25.67 -0.16 -34.34
C GLN A 255 25.29 -0.43 -32.87
N ARG A 256 23.98 -0.57 -32.63
CA ARG A 256 23.42 -0.90 -31.32
C ARG A 256 22.97 -2.35 -31.33
N TRP A 257 23.33 -3.10 -30.30
CA TRP A 257 22.88 -4.48 -30.11
C TRP A 257 22.09 -4.60 -28.82
N ASN A 258 21.02 -5.39 -28.87
CA ASN A 258 20.15 -5.65 -27.73
C ASN A 258 20.56 -6.93 -27.00
N LEU A 259 20.69 -6.86 -25.68
CA LEU A 259 20.81 -7.99 -24.78
C LEU A 259 19.48 -8.11 -24.02
N LYS A 260 18.68 -9.11 -24.38
CA LYS A 260 17.41 -9.38 -23.72
C LYS A 260 17.62 -10.46 -22.65
N VAL A 261 17.34 -10.09 -21.41
CA VAL A 261 17.41 -11.01 -20.28
C VAL A 261 16.07 -11.73 -20.13
N LYS A 262 16.09 -13.06 -20.15
CA LYS A 262 14.95 -13.91 -19.83
C LYS A 262 14.97 -14.19 -18.32
N LEU A 263 13.99 -13.64 -17.62
CA LEU A 263 13.77 -13.88 -16.19
C LEU A 263 13.41 -15.34 -15.92
N ASP A 264 13.89 -15.85 -14.79
CA ASP A 264 13.56 -17.17 -14.26
C ASP A 264 12.12 -17.20 -13.74
N GLN A 265 11.39 -18.29 -13.97
CA GLN A 265 9.97 -18.39 -13.61
C GLN A 265 9.76 -19.41 -12.49
N ALA A 266 8.95 -19.04 -11.49
CA ALA A 266 8.57 -19.97 -10.43
C ALA A 266 7.78 -21.18 -10.98
N PRO A 267 7.87 -22.35 -10.33
CA PRO A 267 7.24 -23.57 -10.82
C PRO A 267 5.71 -23.44 -10.77
N ILE A 268 5.03 -23.93 -11.79
CA ILE A 268 3.58 -23.91 -11.92
C ILE A 268 3.03 -25.25 -11.45
N VAL A 269 2.05 -25.22 -10.54
CA VAL A 269 1.41 -26.40 -9.97
C VAL A 269 -0.06 -26.44 -10.38
N GLU A 270 -0.45 -27.48 -11.11
CA GLU A 270 -1.81 -27.71 -11.60
C GLU A 270 -2.36 -29.01 -11.02
N ILE A 271 -3.50 -28.94 -10.33
CA ILE A 271 -4.24 -30.10 -9.85
C ILE A 271 -5.24 -30.48 -10.93
N GLN A 272 -5.02 -31.63 -11.59
CA GLN A 272 -5.85 -32.13 -12.69
C GLN A 272 -7.08 -32.90 -12.18
N LYS A 273 -6.93 -33.58 -11.03
CA LYS A 273 -8.04 -34.24 -10.34
C LYS A 273 -7.93 -34.05 -8.83
N PRO A 274 -9.03 -33.67 -8.16
CA PRO A 274 -10.34 -33.33 -8.72
C PRO A 274 -10.35 -31.97 -9.42
N VAL A 275 -11.36 -31.74 -10.27
CA VAL A 275 -11.49 -30.50 -11.06
C VAL A 275 -12.02 -29.35 -10.20
N GLU A 276 -12.90 -29.66 -9.26
CA GLU A 276 -13.49 -28.70 -8.33
C GLU A 276 -12.68 -28.64 -7.03
N MET A 277 -12.52 -27.44 -6.48
CA MET A 277 -11.81 -27.24 -5.21
C MET A 277 -12.53 -27.91 -4.03
N LEU A 278 -13.85 -28.04 -4.07
CA LEU A 278 -14.62 -28.83 -3.10
C LEU A 278 -15.23 -30.02 -3.82
N GLN A 279 -14.81 -31.23 -3.45
CA GLN A 279 -15.44 -32.45 -3.93
C GLN A 279 -16.18 -33.16 -2.79
N VAL A 280 -17.49 -33.29 -2.91
CA VAL A 280 -18.29 -34.12 -2.01
C VAL A 280 -18.32 -35.54 -2.56
N LEU A 281 -17.77 -36.50 -1.83
CA LEU A 281 -17.80 -37.92 -2.19
C LEU A 281 -19.19 -38.51 -1.90
N SER A 282 -19.57 -39.56 -2.64
CA SER A 282 -20.74 -40.34 -2.27
C SER A 282 -20.42 -41.24 -1.07
N VAL A 283 -21.44 -41.58 -0.27
CA VAL A 283 -21.30 -42.45 0.92
C VAL A 283 -20.69 -43.82 0.57
N ASP A 284 -20.90 -44.29 -0.67
CA ASP A 284 -20.38 -45.58 -1.16
C ASP A 284 -19.00 -45.49 -1.83
N THR A 285 -18.40 -44.30 -1.92
CA THR A 285 -17.10 -44.11 -2.56
C THR A 285 -16.02 -44.82 -1.75
N LYS A 286 -15.26 -45.73 -2.36
CA LYS A 286 -14.15 -46.45 -1.69
C LYS A 286 -12.77 -45.90 -2.04
N GLN A 287 -12.67 -45.16 -3.14
CA GLN A 287 -11.42 -44.72 -3.72
C GLN A 287 -11.55 -43.30 -4.25
N PHE A 288 -10.49 -42.52 -4.10
CA PHE A 288 -10.38 -41.14 -4.54
C PHE A 288 -9.06 -40.95 -5.30
N THR A 289 -9.08 -40.23 -6.41
CA THR A 289 -7.87 -40.06 -7.26
C THR A 289 -7.37 -38.62 -7.17
N ILE A 290 -6.10 -38.46 -6.82
CA ILE A 290 -5.39 -37.18 -6.89
C ILE A 290 -4.45 -37.26 -8.10
N ALA A 291 -4.59 -36.29 -9.01
CA ALA A 291 -3.70 -36.14 -10.17
C ALA A 291 -3.14 -34.71 -10.20
N VAL A 292 -1.83 -34.59 -10.32
CA VAL A 292 -1.08 -33.33 -10.21
C VAL A 292 -0.06 -33.24 -11.34
N ARG A 293 0.08 -32.06 -11.92
CA ARG A 293 1.13 -31.70 -12.86
C ARG A 293 1.89 -30.49 -12.31
N VAL A 294 3.20 -30.65 -12.12
CA VAL A 294 4.12 -29.56 -11.80
C VAL A 294 5.00 -29.32 -13.02
N ALA A 295 5.16 -28.07 -13.44
CA ALA A 295 6.00 -27.69 -14.57
C ALA A 295 6.88 -26.49 -14.23
N ASP A 296 8.11 -26.51 -14.74
CA ASP A 296 9.13 -25.49 -14.53
C ASP A 296 9.92 -25.30 -15.83
N ASP A 297 10.58 -24.15 -16.03
CA ASP A 297 11.35 -23.90 -17.24
C ASP A 297 12.78 -24.47 -17.19
N TYR A 298 13.36 -24.67 -16.00
CA TYR A 298 14.68 -25.26 -15.81
C TYR A 298 14.66 -26.63 -15.16
N LYS A 299 14.30 -26.73 -13.88
CA LYS A 299 14.28 -27.98 -13.12
C LYS A 299 13.52 -27.84 -11.82
N ILE A 300 12.59 -28.77 -11.61
CA ILE A 300 11.90 -28.94 -10.32
C ILE A 300 12.85 -29.63 -9.34
N SER A 301 13.21 -28.98 -8.24
CA SER A 301 14.05 -29.54 -7.18
C SER A 301 13.25 -30.43 -6.24
N ASN A 302 12.17 -29.92 -5.66
CA ASN A 302 11.30 -30.63 -4.74
C ASN A 302 9.82 -30.43 -5.11
N ALA A 303 9.01 -31.44 -4.85
CA ALA A 303 7.55 -31.35 -4.98
C ALA A 303 6.90 -32.30 -3.97
N THR A 304 6.11 -31.74 -3.07
CA THR A 304 5.48 -32.47 -1.95
C THR A 304 3.97 -32.22 -1.95
N LEU A 305 3.20 -33.30 -1.82
CA LEU A 305 1.78 -33.27 -1.55
C LEU A 305 1.59 -33.24 -0.03
N HIS A 306 0.94 -32.20 0.47
CA HIS A 306 0.55 -32.06 1.87
C HIS A 306 -0.92 -32.43 2.00
N LEU A 307 -1.22 -33.35 2.92
CA LEU A 307 -2.56 -33.84 3.23
C LEU A 307 -2.84 -33.55 4.70
N THR A 308 -3.95 -32.89 4.99
CA THR A 308 -4.43 -32.62 6.35
C THR A 308 -5.81 -33.25 6.48
N LEU A 309 -5.92 -34.27 7.32
CA LEU A 309 -7.19 -34.92 7.66
C LEU A 309 -7.77 -34.26 8.89
N ALA A 310 -9.00 -33.75 8.78
CA ALA A 310 -9.80 -33.27 9.91
C ALA A 310 -10.83 -34.35 10.27
N ARG A 311 -10.69 -34.92 11.48
CA ARG A 311 -11.57 -35.96 12.00
C ARG A 311 -12.45 -35.46 13.14
N GLY A 312 -13.73 -35.82 13.08
CA GLY A 312 -14.71 -35.56 14.13
C GLY A 312 -15.68 -34.41 13.83
N SER A 313 -16.75 -34.33 14.62
CA SER A 313 -17.84 -33.34 14.49
C SER A 313 -17.91 -32.39 15.69
N GLY A 314 -18.28 -31.13 15.46
CA GLY A 314 -18.47 -30.13 16.52
C GLY A 314 -17.16 -29.49 16.99
N GLU A 315 -16.96 -29.40 18.31
CA GLU A 315 -15.80 -28.73 18.94
C GLU A 315 -14.56 -29.65 19.08
N ASN A 316 -14.73 -30.97 18.95
CA ASN A 316 -13.66 -31.96 19.12
C ASN A 316 -13.10 -32.42 17.77
N ILE A 317 -12.52 -31.50 17.00
CA ILE A 317 -11.85 -31.81 15.73
C ILE A 317 -10.38 -32.15 15.99
N ARG A 318 -9.91 -33.29 15.47
CA ARG A 318 -8.49 -33.67 15.48
C ARG A 318 -7.92 -33.55 14.08
N PHE A 319 -6.74 -32.96 13.97
CA PHE A 319 -6.01 -32.81 12.71
C PHE A 319 -4.85 -33.81 12.64
N SER A 320 -4.69 -34.45 11.48
CA SER A 320 -3.54 -35.31 11.17
C SER A 320 -2.92 -34.88 9.85
N ASP A 321 -1.65 -34.51 9.88
CA ASP A 321 -0.91 -34.09 8.70
C ASP A 321 -0.06 -35.25 8.14
N LYS A 322 0.00 -35.35 6.82
CA LYS A 322 0.81 -36.33 6.09
C LYS A 322 1.42 -35.67 4.86
N GLU A 323 2.73 -35.81 4.73
CA GLU A 323 3.47 -35.30 3.58
C GLU A 323 3.92 -36.46 2.69
N VAL A 324 3.73 -36.31 1.38
CA VAL A 324 4.08 -37.30 0.37
C VAL A 324 4.92 -36.64 -0.71
N ALA A 325 6.19 -37.05 -0.83
CA ALA A 325 7.05 -36.58 -1.91
C ALA A 325 6.56 -37.12 -3.27
N LEU A 326 6.42 -36.23 -4.24
CA LEU A 326 6.09 -36.61 -5.61
C LEU A 326 7.34 -37.20 -6.29
N PRO A 327 7.26 -38.40 -6.90
CA PRO A 327 8.39 -39.03 -7.54
C PRO A 327 8.92 -38.19 -8.70
N GLN A 328 10.22 -38.32 -8.97
CA GLN A 328 10.84 -37.64 -10.11
C GLN A 328 10.36 -38.28 -11.42
N GLY A 329 10.02 -37.44 -12.40
CA GLY A 329 9.66 -37.86 -13.75
C GLY A 329 10.88 -38.14 -14.62
N THR A 330 10.65 -38.59 -15.85
CA THR A 330 11.69 -38.75 -16.89
C THR A 330 12.24 -37.40 -17.34
N ASP A 331 11.41 -36.35 -17.32
CA ASP A 331 11.81 -34.97 -17.62
C ASP A 331 12.03 -34.21 -16.30
N PRO A 332 13.21 -33.61 -16.06
CA PRO A 332 13.47 -32.81 -14.86
C PRO A 332 12.61 -31.54 -14.75
N ARG A 333 12.02 -31.06 -15.85
CA ARG A 333 11.17 -29.86 -15.91
C ARG A 333 9.71 -30.11 -15.60
N VAL A 334 9.24 -31.35 -15.73
CA VAL A 334 7.83 -31.68 -15.58
C VAL A 334 7.67 -32.91 -14.69
N ARG A 335 6.88 -32.77 -13.62
CA ARG A 335 6.47 -33.89 -12.77
C ARG A 335 4.97 -34.09 -12.90
N ILE A 336 4.59 -35.20 -13.52
CA ILE A 336 3.20 -35.66 -13.58
C ILE A 336 3.08 -36.82 -12.61
N TRP A 337 2.15 -36.70 -11.66
CA TRP A 337 1.90 -37.74 -10.68
C TRP A 337 0.41 -37.97 -10.50
N GLN A 338 0.04 -39.24 -10.48
CA GLN A 338 -1.33 -39.67 -10.21
C GLN A 338 -1.28 -40.83 -9.24
N LYS A 339 -2.10 -40.76 -8.19
CA LYS A 339 -2.32 -41.87 -7.27
C LYS A 339 -3.80 -41.99 -6.93
N GLN A 340 -4.27 -43.23 -6.97
CA GLN A 340 -5.58 -43.61 -6.45
C GLN A 340 -5.42 -44.00 -4.98
N TRP A 341 -6.07 -43.25 -4.11
CA TRP A 341 -6.07 -43.44 -2.67
C TRP A 341 -7.31 -44.22 -2.26
N THR A 342 -7.13 -45.20 -1.37
CA THR A 342 -8.26 -45.84 -0.68
C THR A 342 -8.61 -45.04 0.56
N LEU A 343 -9.90 -44.95 0.92
CA LEU A 343 -10.31 -44.21 2.13
C LEU A 343 -9.64 -44.76 3.40
N ASN A 344 -9.45 -46.08 3.47
CA ASN A 344 -8.75 -46.73 4.59
C ASN A 344 -7.28 -46.30 4.69
N GLU A 345 -6.58 -46.10 3.57
CA GLU A 345 -5.18 -45.65 3.56
C GLU A 345 -5.05 -44.18 4.03
N LEU A 346 -6.06 -43.37 3.72
CA LEU A 346 -6.16 -41.99 4.19
C LEU A 346 -6.65 -41.92 5.65
N GLY A 347 -7.25 -43.00 6.16
CA GLY A 347 -7.87 -43.04 7.48
C GLY A 347 -9.13 -42.17 7.57
N MET A 348 -9.83 -41.97 6.45
CA MET A 348 -11.06 -41.17 6.40
C MET A 348 -12.27 -42.00 6.84
N GLU A 349 -13.05 -41.44 7.76
CA GLU A 349 -14.35 -41.98 8.19
C GLU A 349 -15.49 -41.05 7.75
N ALA A 350 -16.73 -41.54 7.82
CA ALA A 350 -17.88 -40.77 7.38
C ALA A 350 -18.10 -39.54 8.30
N GLY A 351 -18.16 -38.35 7.70
CA GLY A 351 -18.16 -37.07 8.39
C GLY A 351 -16.81 -36.33 8.37
N ASP A 352 -15.73 -36.98 7.92
CA ASP A 352 -14.40 -36.39 7.86
C ASP A 352 -14.17 -35.54 6.58
N GLU A 353 -13.21 -34.62 6.69
CA GLU A 353 -12.77 -33.75 5.61
C GLU A 353 -11.26 -33.88 5.39
N LEU A 354 -10.86 -34.06 4.14
CA LEU A 354 -9.47 -34.11 3.73
C LEU A 354 -9.12 -32.85 2.95
N TYR A 355 -8.14 -32.12 3.44
CA TYR A 355 -7.56 -30.96 2.78
C TYR A 355 -6.23 -31.37 2.15
N PHE A 356 -5.98 -30.97 0.92
CA PHE A 356 -4.68 -31.20 0.31
C PHE A 356 -4.25 -30.09 -0.61
N PHE A 357 -2.94 -29.87 -0.67
CA PHE A 357 -2.29 -28.93 -1.57
C PHE A 357 -0.90 -29.45 -1.91
N VAL A 358 -0.32 -28.92 -2.98
CA VAL A 358 1.01 -29.30 -3.44
C VAL A 358 1.93 -28.10 -3.33
N ARG A 359 3.11 -28.34 -2.77
CA ARG A 359 4.21 -27.38 -2.71
C ARG A 359 5.32 -27.84 -3.63
N ALA A 360 5.77 -26.97 -4.53
CA ALA A 360 6.88 -27.25 -5.43
C ALA A 360 7.96 -26.17 -5.28
N SER A 361 9.21 -26.57 -5.46
CA SER A 361 10.35 -25.68 -5.53
C SER A 361 11.19 -25.97 -6.76
N ASP A 362 11.75 -24.92 -7.36
CA ASP A 362 12.69 -25.00 -8.47
C ASP A 362 14.14 -25.05 -7.99
N ASN A 363 15.10 -24.90 -8.90
CA ASN A 363 16.52 -24.84 -8.61
C ASN A 363 17.15 -23.45 -8.79
N ALA A 364 16.33 -22.39 -8.71
CA ALA A 364 16.80 -21.00 -8.83
C ALA A 364 17.82 -20.64 -7.73
N MET A 365 18.74 -19.74 -8.06
CA MET A 365 19.78 -19.21 -7.15
C MET A 365 19.70 -17.68 -7.11
N PRO A 366 19.97 -17.04 -5.95
CA PRO A 366 20.52 -17.59 -4.71
C PRO A 366 19.49 -18.33 -3.82
N ALA A 367 18.19 -18.13 -4.04
CA ALA A 367 17.13 -18.81 -3.32
C ALA A 367 16.15 -19.47 -4.30
N PRO A 368 15.70 -20.71 -4.05
CA PRO A 368 14.74 -21.38 -4.91
C PRO A 368 13.37 -20.69 -4.82
N HIS A 369 12.67 -20.57 -5.94
CA HIS A 369 11.27 -20.16 -5.91
C HIS A 369 10.42 -21.31 -5.36
N ILE A 370 9.44 -20.95 -4.53
CA ILE A 370 8.52 -21.90 -3.91
C ILE A 370 7.10 -21.50 -4.27
N THR A 371 6.36 -22.42 -4.90
CA THR A 371 4.95 -22.24 -5.27
C THR A 371 4.09 -23.22 -4.49
N THR A 372 2.96 -22.75 -3.99
CA THR A 372 1.94 -23.57 -3.33
C THR A 372 0.64 -23.50 -4.14
N SER A 373 0.02 -24.65 -4.40
CA SER A 373 -1.27 -24.72 -5.10
C SER A 373 -2.42 -24.23 -4.24
N ALA A 374 -3.60 -24.04 -4.86
CA ALA A 374 -4.85 -23.94 -4.11
C ALA A 374 -5.06 -25.20 -3.26
N THR A 375 -5.75 -25.03 -2.13
CA THR A 375 -6.18 -26.14 -1.27
C THR A 375 -7.46 -26.74 -1.81
N TYR A 376 -7.45 -28.04 -2.01
CA TYR A 376 -8.61 -28.82 -2.40
C TYR A 376 -9.15 -29.56 -1.18
N THR A 377 -10.47 -29.57 -1.05
CA THR A 377 -11.20 -30.19 0.05
C THR A 377 -12.03 -31.34 -0.48
N VAL A 378 -11.89 -32.49 0.16
CA VAL A 378 -12.67 -33.68 -0.13
C VAL A 378 -13.48 -34.02 1.10
N ARG A 379 -14.81 -33.96 0.97
CA ARG A 379 -15.75 -34.21 2.06
C ARG A 379 -16.39 -35.57 1.91
N LEU A 380 -16.34 -36.41 2.94
CA LEU A 380 -17.12 -37.63 3.03
C LEU A 380 -18.33 -37.38 3.93
N PRO A 381 -19.57 -37.30 3.39
CA PRO A 381 -20.75 -37.03 4.21
C PRO A 381 -21.00 -38.15 5.22
N SER A 382 -21.43 -37.78 6.44
CA SER A 382 -21.86 -38.74 7.46
C SER A 382 -23.26 -39.28 7.13
N PRO A 383 -23.52 -40.60 7.23
CA PRO A 383 -24.87 -41.13 7.17
C PRO A 383 -25.67 -40.61 8.36
N GLU A 384 -26.57 -39.66 8.08
CA GLU A 384 -27.52 -38.98 9.00
C GLU A 384 -27.38 -39.34 10.49
N ALA A 385 -26.45 -38.68 11.18
CA ALA A 385 -26.50 -38.63 12.63
C ALA A 385 -27.73 -37.78 13.04
N LYS A 386 -28.62 -38.36 13.84
CA LYS A 386 -29.56 -37.60 14.68
C LYS A 386 -28.73 -36.71 15.61
N GLU A 387 -28.36 -35.52 15.15
CA GLU A 387 -27.43 -34.68 15.90
C GLU A 387 -28.13 -33.94 17.03
N GLU A 388 -27.67 -34.25 18.23
CA GLU A 388 -27.79 -33.43 19.43
C GLU A 388 -27.24 -32.03 19.20
N GLN A 389 -27.83 -31.11 19.94
CA GLN A 389 -27.70 -29.67 19.82
C GLN A 389 -26.29 -29.22 20.23
N THR A 390 -25.44 -28.88 19.26
CA THR A 390 -24.35 -27.93 19.51
C THR A 390 -24.37 -26.87 18.43
N SER A 391 -24.88 -25.71 18.80
CA SER A 391 -25.01 -24.52 17.97
C SER A 391 -23.63 -23.92 17.68
N VAL A 392 -23.16 -24.04 16.44
CA VAL A 392 -22.09 -23.18 15.93
C VAL A 392 -22.71 -22.27 14.87
N LEU A 393 -23.23 -21.13 15.34
CA LEU A 393 -23.51 -19.96 14.53
C LEU A 393 -22.70 -18.82 15.16
N PRO A 394 -21.61 -18.34 14.54
CA PRO A 394 -20.90 -17.18 15.03
C PRO A 394 -21.59 -15.91 14.50
N ILE A 395 -22.80 -15.61 14.98
CA ILE A 395 -23.40 -14.28 14.75
C ILE A 395 -24.13 -13.82 16.01
N LEU A 396 -23.50 -12.83 16.67
CA LEU A 396 -24.01 -11.92 17.70
C LEU A 396 -24.62 -12.59 18.95
N VAL A 397 -23.99 -12.30 20.09
CA VAL A 397 -24.45 -12.52 21.46
C VAL A 397 -25.99 -12.58 21.50
N LYS A 398 -26.56 -13.74 21.87
CA LYS A 398 -28.00 -13.85 22.12
C LYS A 398 -28.36 -12.73 23.10
N PRO A 399 -29.20 -11.74 22.73
CA PRO A 399 -29.88 -10.94 23.74
C PRO A 399 -30.65 -11.94 24.60
N GLU A 400 -30.58 -11.82 25.92
CA GLU A 400 -31.22 -12.76 26.86
C GLU A 400 -32.74 -12.92 26.69
N SER A 401 -33.39 -12.12 25.83
CA SER A 401 -34.85 -12.06 25.71
C SER A 401 -35.50 -12.80 24.53
N LEU A 402 -34.76 -13.40 23.57
CA LEU A 402 -35.39 -14.02 22.40
C LEU A 402 -35.63 -15.53 22.59
N ARG A 403 -36.91 -15.96 22.51
CA ARG A 403 -37.30 -17.38 22.50
C ARG A 403 -36.90 -18.08 21.20
N SER A 404 -36.60 -19.37 21.28
CA SER A 404 -36.31 -20.21 20.11
C SER A 404 -37.60 -20.72 19.45
N GLN A 405 -37.56 -21.08 18.16
CA GLN A 405 -38.74 -21.65 17.45
C GLN A 405 -39.30 -22.88 18.16
N ARG A 406 -38.45 -23.71 18.79
CA ARG A 406 -38.91 -24.87 19.57
C ARG A 406 -39.66 -24.46 20.83
N GLN A 407 -39.19 -23.40 21.51
CA GLN A 407 -39.87 -22.90 22.71
C GLN A 407 -41.25 -22.36 22.35
N ILE A 408 -41.37 -21.63 21.24
CA ILE A 408 -42.65 -21.12 20.74
C ILE A 408 -43.62 -22.28 20.46
N ILE A 409 -43.16 -23.34 19.79
CA ILE A 409 -43.96 -24.56 19.56
C ILE A 409 -44.42 -25.17 20.89
N ILE A 410 -43.53 -25.31 21.88
CA ILE A 410 -43.87 -25.84 23.20
C ILE A 410 -44.94 -24.98 23.88
N ASP A 411 -44.80 -23.65 23.82
CA ASP A 411 -45.74 -22.71 24.42
C ASP A 411 -47.12 -22.78 23.73
N THR A 412 -47.13 -22.93 22.40
CA THR A 412 -48.35 -23.13 21.59
C THR A 412 -49.01 -24.47 21.91
N GLU A 413 -48.25 -25.56 22.02
CA GLU A 413 -48.75 -26.88 22.42
C GLU A 413 -49.33 -26.87 23.84
N GLN A 414 -48.67 -26.20 24.78
CA GLN A 414 -49.17 -26.01 26.14
C GLN A 414 -50.48 -25.21 26.15
N LEU A 415 -50.56 -24.12 25.39
CA LEU A 415 -51.80 -23.33 25.28
C LEU A 415 -52.95 -24.18 24.72
N VAL A 416 -52.69 -25.00 23.70
CA VAL A 416 -53.68 -25.94 23.12
C VAL A 416 -54.08 -27.02 24.13
N ALA A 417 -53.14 -27.56 24.90
CA ALA A 417 -53.41 -28.56 25.93
C ALA A 417 -54.28 -27.97 27.06
N ASP A 418 -53.96 -26.75 27.53
CA ASP A 418 -54.71 -26.05 28.57
C ASP A 418 -56.14 -25.72 28.11
N MET A 419 -56.31 -25.30 26.86
CA MET A 419 -57.62 -25.05 26.25
C MET A 419 -58.48 -26.32 26.19
N LYS A 420 -57.85 -27.48 25.91
CA LYS A 420 -58.54 -28.78 25.86
C LYS A 420 -58.86 -29.33 27.25
N ALA A 421 -57.96 -29.17 28.21
CA ALA A 421 -58.11 -29.67 29.57
C ALA A 421 -59.12 -28.85 30.40
N ASN A 422 -59.19 -27.53 30.18
CA ASN A 422 -60.01 -26.62 30.97
C ASN A 422 -61.02 -25.85 30.10
N SER A 423 -62.23 -26.40 29.93
CA SER A 423 -63.32 -25.75 29.16
C SER A 423 -63.91 -24.48 29.81
N LYS A 424 -63.39 -24.03 30.97
CA LYS A 424 -63.80 -22.81 31.70
C LYS A 424 -62.68 -21.77 31.84
N ILE A 425 -61.56 -21.93 31.12
CA ILE A 425 -60.46 -20.95 31.17
C ILE A 425 -60.97 -19.58 30.66
N ASN A 426 -60.53 -18.49 31.31
CA ASN A 426 -60.93 -17.14 30.94
C ASN A 426 -60.51 -16.84 29.48
N PRO A 427 -61.43 -16.45 28.57
CA PRO A 427 -61.10 -16.13 27.19
C PRO A 427 -60.05 -15.01 27.06
N ASP A 428 -60.00 -14.08 28.01
CA ASP A 428 -59.02 -12.99 28.01
C ASP A 428 -57.61 -13.50 28.35
N ALA A 429 -57.50 -14.54 29.18
CA ALA A 429 -56.23 -15.16 29.51
C ALA A 429 -55.68 -15.98 28.33
N ILE A 430 -56.54 -16.65 27.55
CA ILE A 430 -56.13 -17.29 26.30
C ILE A 430 -55.62 -16.23 25.31
N ARG A 431 -56.35 -15.12 25.16
CA ARG A 431 -55.97 -14.03 24.26
C ARG A 431 -54.60 -13.47 24.60
N ALA A 432 -54.37 -13.09 25.85
CA ALA A 432 -53.09 -12.56 26.30
C ALA A 432 -51.92 -13.55 26.08
N ARG A 433 -52.13 -14.84 26.34
CA ARG A 433 -51.10 -15.88 26.08
C ARG A 433 -50.83 -16.06 24.60
N SER A 434 -51.88 -16.13 23.76
CA SER A 434 -51.76 -16.24 22.31
C SER A 434 -51.03 -15.04 21.70
N GLU A 435 -51.34 -13.82 22.17
CA GLU A 435 -50.68 -12.59 21.74
C GLU A 435 -49.20 -12.55 22.15
N THR A 436 -48.87 -13.04 23.35
CA THR A 436 -47.47 -13.16 23.80
C THR A 436 -46.68 -14.08 22.87
N ILE A 437 -47.21 -15.26 22.58
CA ILE A 437 -46.60 -16.23 21.67
C ILE A 437 -46.48 -15.64 20.25
N ALA A 438 -47.52 -14.93 19.78
CA ALA A 438 -47.48 -14.25 18.47
C ALA A 438 -46.38 -13.18 18.41
N ASN A 439 -46.19 -12.40 19.48
CA ASN A 439 -45.14 -11.39 19.57
C ASN A 439 -43.74 -12.03 19.56
N ASP A 440 -43.56 -13.17 20.23
CA ASP A 440 -42.32 -13.94 20.21
C ASP A 440 -42.03 -14.48 18.80
N GLN A 441 -43.05 -15.00 18.11
CA GLN A 441 -42.94 -15.46 16.72
C GLN A 441 -42.59 -14.31 15.76
N ALA A 442 -43.18 -13.13 15.95
CA ALA A 442 -42.89 -11.92 15.17
C ALA A 442 -41.47 -11.38 15.41
N ALA A 443 -40.99 -11.44 16.66
CA ALA A 443 -39.63 -11.05 17.00
C ALA A 443 -38.59 -11.98 16.35
N LEU A 444 -38.86 -13.30 16.35
CA LEU A 444 -38.02 -14.28 15.69
C LEU A 444 -38.00 -14.07 14.16
N ARG A 445 -39.17 -13.83 13.55
CA ARG A 445 -39.30 -13.53 12.12
C ARG A 445 -38.49 -12.31 11.71
N ARG A 446 -38.61 -11.18 12.42
CA ARG A 446 -37.83 -9.95 12.15
C ARG A 446 -36.31 -10.13 12.30
N ARG A 447 -35.89 -11.04 13.17
CA ARG A 447 -34.45 -11.36 13.28
C ARG A 447 -33.94 -12.05 12.01
N TYR A 448 -34.68 -13.03 11.50
CA TYR A 448 -34.34 -13.70 10.25
C TYR A 448 -34.56 -12.81 9.01
N GLY A 449 -35.55 -11.90 9.06
CA GLY A 449 -35.84 -10.92 7.99
C GLY A 449 -34.70 -9.94 7.75
N ARG A 450 -34.05 -9.48 8.82
CA ARG A 450 -32.85 -8.63 8.74
C ARG A 450 -31.69 -9.24 7.93
N PHE A 451 -31.56 -10.57 7.89
CA PHE A 451 -30.53 -11.23 7.09
C PHE A 451 -30.85 -11.24 5.59
N LEU A 452 -32.12 -11.10 5.23
CA LEU A 452 -32.55 -11.04 3.83
C LEU A 452 -32.46 -9.60 3.27
N GLY A 453 -32.36 -8.59 4.13
CA GLY A 453 -32.29 -7.17 3.73
C GLY A 453 -33.62 -6.59 3.20
N GLU A 454 -34.72 -7.33 3.32
CA GLU A 454 -35.99 -7.08 2.61
C GLU A 454 -37.13 -6.51 3.52
N GLU A 455 -36.83 -5.85 4.64
CA GLU A 455 -37.90 -5.44 5.59
C GLU A 455 -38.76 -4.22 5.17
N SER A 456 -38.49 -3.55 4.05
CA SER A 456 -39.33 -2.41 3.59
C SER A 456 -40.22 -2.69 2.38
N THR A 457 -39.97 -3.74 1.59
CA THR A 457 -40.66 -3.92 0.29
C THR A 457 -41.60 -5.11 0.23
N LEU A 458 -41.50 -6.09 1.13
CA LEU A 458 -42.24 -7.33 0.96
C LEU A 458 -43.67 -7.32 1.52
N PHE A 459 -44.03 -6.38 2.41
CA PHE A 459 -45.30 -6.44 3.15
C PHE A 459 -45.96 -5.09 3.47
N GLY A 460 -45.79 -4.06 2.63
CA GLY A 460 -46.22 -2.69 2.94
C GLY A 460 -46.87 -1.92 1.80
N GLU A 461 -47.85 -2.50 1.11
CA GLU A 461 -48.79 -1.75 0.24
C GLU A 461 -50.17 -2.41 0.31
N GLU A 462 -50.89 -2.27 1.44
CA GLU A 462 -52.35 -2.50 1.53
C GLU A 462 -52.88 -2.19 2.94
N ALA A 463 -52.60 -1.00 3.46
CA ALA A 463 -53.41 -0.36 4.52
C ALA A 463 -52.93 1.09 4.69
N GLU A 464 -53.88 2.01 4.90
CA GLU A 464 -53.71 3.45 5.15
C GLU A 464 -53.74 4.36 3.90
N SER A 465 -54.94 4.49 3.35
CA SER A 465 -55.45 5.79 2.95
C SER A 465 -56.60 6.17 3.89
N GLU A 466 -56.51 7.39 4.45
CA GLU A 466 -57.47 8.11 5.32
C GLU A 466 -57.05 8.20 6.80
N HIS A 467 -56.43 9.31 7.18
CA HIS A 467 -57.08 10.33 8.04
C HIS A 467 -56.22 11.60 8.19
N GLU A 468 -56.94 12.72 8.21
CA GLU A 468 -56.50 14.12 8.18
C GLU A 468 -55.86 14.63 9.49
N GLU A 469 -55.24 15.80 9.36
CA GLU A 469 -54.65 16.66 10.39
C GLU A 469 -55.53 16.89 11.63
N HIS A 470 -54.94 16.94 12.83
CA HIS A 470 -55.17 18.01 13.82
C HIS A 470 -54.21 17.95 15.05
N GLY A 471 -53.61 19.11 15.32
CA GLY A 471 -53.37 19.83 16.59
C GLY A 471 -53.22 19.15 17.97
N ASP A 472 -52.10 19.50 18.61
CA ASP A 472 -51.88 19.90 20.02
C ASP A 472 -51.94 18.91 21.23
N GLN A 473 -50.79 18.91 21.92
CA GLN A 473 -50.55 18.98 23.38
C GLN A 473 -50.88 17.85 24.40
N HIS A 474 -49.79 17.50 25.11
CA HIS A 474 -49.60 17.08 26.53
C HIS A 474 -49.77 15.61 27.01
N ASN A 475 -48.61 15.06 27.41
CA ASN A 475 -48.29 14.27 28.62
C ASN A 475 -49.17 13.08 29.05
N ALA A 476 -48.60 11.87 28.95
CA ALA A 476 -48.33 10.99 30.11
C ALA A 476 -47.39 9.83 29.69
N GLY A 477 -46.43 9.50 30.56
CA GLY A 477 -45.28 8.66 30.24
C GLY A 477 -45.57 7.16 30.09
N GLU A 478 -44.86 6.55 29.14
CA GLU A 478 -44.53 5.13 29.17
C GLU A 478 -43.12 4.95 28.57
N TYR A 479 -42.23 4.38 29.38
CA TYR A 479 -40.80 4.23 29.09
C TYR A 479 -40.58 3.15 28.02
N LYS A 480 -40.63 3.54 26.74
CA LYS A 480 -40.08 2.72 25.66
C LYS A 480 -38.55 2.86 25.70
N PRO A 481 -37.76 1.76 25.81
CA PRO A 481 -36.32 1.86 25.59
C PRO A 481 -36.11 2.22 24.12
N VAL A 482 -35.83 3.49 23.87
CA VAL A 482 -35.39 3.95 22.56
C VAL A 482 -34.03 3.30 22.33
N ASP A 483 -33.95 2.45 21.32
CA ASP A 483 -32.69 1.85 20.87
C ASP A 483 -31.78 2.97 20.35
N MET A 484 -30.98 3.56 21.24
CA MET A 484 -30.03 4.64 20.91
C MET A 484 -29.00 4.19 19.87
N ALA A 485 -28.84 2.88 19.63
CA ALA A 485 -27.97 2.38 18.56
C ALA A 485 -28.56 2.64 17.16
N ALA A 486 -29.89 2.69 17.01
CA ALA A 486 -30.54 2.97 15.74
C ALA A 486 -30.55 4.46 15.36
N ALA A 487 -30.53 5.36 16.36
CA ALA A 487 -30.53 6.81 16.12
C ALA A 487 -29.14 7.42 15.90
N TYR A 488 -28.07 6.75 16.35
CA TYR A 488 -26.69 7.26 16.28
C TYR A 488 -25.70 6.31 15.58
N GLY A 489 -26.13 5.13 15.13
CA GLY A 489 -25.34 4.20 14.34
C GLY A 489 -25.58 4.39 12.84
N HIS A 490 -24.55 4.79 12.09
CA HIS A 490 -24.60 4.71 10.64
C HIS A 490 -24.72 3.24 10.22
N ALA A 491 -25.91 2.81 9.80
CA ALA A 491 -26.16 1.46 9.31
C ALA A 491 -25.60 1.28 7.88
N HIS A 492 -24.28 1.17 7.76
CA HIS A 492 -23.62 0.77 6.50
C HIS A 492 -23.63 -0.76 6.28
N ASP A 493 -23.98 -1.54 7.31
CA ASP A 493 -23.86 -3.02 7.29
C ASP A 493 -25.07 -3.75 6.66
N GLN A 494 -26.16 -3.05 6.35
CA GLN A 494 -27.37 -3.72 5.83
C GLN A 494 -27.22 -4.17 4.37
N ALA A 495 -26.41 -3.48 3.57
CA ALA A 495 -26.18 -3.81 2.17
C ALA A 495 -25.23 -5.00 1.97
N GLU A 496 -24.28 -5.23 2.89
CA GLU A 496 -23.37 -6.38 2.84
C GLU A 496 -24.03 -7.69 3.29
N ASN A 497 -25.03 -7.64 4.19
CA ASN A 497 -25.75 -8.84 4.62
C ASN A 497 -26.55 -9.52 3.50
N ALA A 498 -27.03 -8.73 2.52
CA ALA A 498 -27.74 -9.27 1.38
C ALA A 498 -26.84 -10.02 0.37
N THR A 499 -25.51 -9.89 0.43
CA THR A 499 -24.57 -10.58 -0.47
C THR A 499 -23.96 -11.84 0.13
N LEU A 500 -24.18 -12.10 1.42
CA LEU A 500 -23.57 -13.21 2.16
C LEU A 500 -24.18 -14.59 1.86
N PHE A 501 -25.46 -14.65 1.49
CA PHE A 501 -26.15 -15.92 1.21
C PHE A 501 -26.32 -16.17 -0.28
N ASP A 502 -26.11 -17.42 -0.70
CA ASP A 502 -26.42 -17.91 -2.04
C ASP A 502 -27.94 -17.93 -2.31
N GLU A 503 -28.32 -17.98 -3.59
CA GLU A 503 -29.73 -17.86 -4.00
C GLU A 503 -30.59 -19.02 -3.48
N ALA A 504 -30.01 -20.21 -3.30
CA ALA A 504 -30.70 -21.36 -2.73
C ALA A 504 -31.01 -21.14 -1.23
N THR A 505 -30.05 -20.63 -0.46
CA THR A 505 -30.25 -20.30 0.97
C THR A 505 -31.23 -19.17 1.17
N LYS A 506 -31.21 -18.13 0.32
CA LYS A 506 -32.23 -17.06 0.32
C LYS A 506 -33.64 -17.59 0.07
N LYS A 507 -33.80 -18.60 -0.80
CA LYS A 507 -35.10 -19.23 -1.07
C LYS A 507 -35.62 -20.01 0.14
N ILE A 508 -34.73 -20.71 0.86
CA ILE A 508 -35.06 -21.40 2.11
C ILE A 508 -35.46 -20.38 3.18
N LEU A 509 -34.70 -19.30 3.34
CA LEU A 509 -34.98 -18.24 4.30
C LEU A 509 -36.35 -17.56 4.03
N ARG A 510 -36.68 -17.26 2.77
CA ARG A 510 -38.01 -16.75 2.37
C ARG A 510 -39.14 -17.70 2.75
N LYS A 511 -38.95 -19.01 2.52
CA LYS A 511 -39.93 -20.05 2.90
C LYS A 511 -40.12 -20.11 4.42
N VAL A 512 -39.05 -19.96 5.21
CA VAL A 512 -39.11 -19.90 6.67
C VAL A 512 -39.91 -18.67 7.13
N LEU A 513 -39.59 -17.49 6.60
CA LEU A 513 -40.26 -16.24 6.98
C LEU A 513 -41.76 -16.26 6.66
N ALA A 514 -42.15 -16.81 5.51
CA ALA A 514 -43.55 -16.99 5.15
C ALA A 514 -44.28 -17.94 6.12
N ALA A 515 -43.67 -19.07 6.48
CA ALA A 515 -44.24 -19.99 7.46
C ALA A 515 -44.36 -19.35 8.86
N MET A 516 -43.38 -18.52 9.26
CA MET A 516 -43.46 -17.78 10.52
C MET A 516 -44.58 -16.74 10.52
N TRP A 517 -44.85 -16.09 9.39
CA TRP A 517 -45.96 -15.15 9.22
C TRP A 517 -47.32 -15.84 9.34
N ASP A 518 -47.48 -17.00 8.69
CA ASP A 518 -48.71 -17.80 8.79
C ASP A 518 -48.99 -18.24 10.24
N ALA A 519 -47.94 -18.66 10.97
CA ALA A 519 -48.04 -18.98 12.39
C ALA A 519 -48.44 -17.75 13.23
N GLU A 520 -47.78 -16.61 13.02
CA GLU A 520 -48.10 -15.34 13.69
C GLU A 520 -49.57 -14.95 13.46
N LYS A 521 -50.04 -15.03 12.22
CA LYS A 521 -51.43 -14.73 11.84
C LYS A 521 -52.42 -15.65 12.55
N SER A 522 -52.16 -16.96 12.57
CA SER A 522 -52.99 -17.94 13.28
C SER A 522 -53.08 -17.64 14.79
N LEU A 523 -51.96 -17.29 15.43
CA LEU A 523 -51.91 -16.95 16.86
C LEU A 523 -52.64 -15.63 17.16
N ARG A 524 -52.51 -14.60 16.31
CA ARG A 524 -53.28 -13.35 16.44
C ARG A 524 -54.77 -13.54 16.22
N SER A 525 -55.16 -14.50 15.37
CA SER A 525 -56.57 -14.87 15.12
C SER A 525 -57.18 -15.75 16.21
N LEU A 526 -56.48 -16.00 17.32
CA LEU A 526 -56.89 -16.87 18.43
C LEU A 526 -57.14 -18.33 18.04
N ASN A 527 -56.43 -18.83 17.03
CA ASN A 527 -56.51 -20.22 16.56
C ASN A 527 -55.16 -20.95 16.73
N PRO A 528 -54.69 -21.21 17.97
CA PRO A 528 -53.36 -21.77 18.22
C PRO A 528 -53.19 -23.20 17.69
N THR A 529 -54.26 -23.97 17.54
CA THR A 529 -54.23 -25.30 16.90
C THR A 529 -53.76 -25.24 15.45
N THR A 530 -54.11 -24.18 14.72
CA THR A 530 -53.73 -23.98 13.32
C THR A 530 -52.31 -23.43 13.17
N ALA A 531 -51.72 -22.86 14.23
CA ALA A 531 -50.37 -22.32 14.23
C ALA A 531 -49.28 -23.40 14.29
N LEU A 532 -49.56 -24.56 14.88
CA LEU A 532 -48.56 -25.63 15.06
C LEU A 532 -47.97 -26.15 13.73
N ALA A 533 -48.80 -26.29 12.68
CA ALA A 533 -48.32 -26.76 11.38
C ALA A 533 -47.32 -25.78 10.72
N PRO A 534 -47.62 -24.47 10.58
CA PRO A 534 -46.65 -23.50 10.06
C PRO A 534 -45.43 -23.32 10.98
N GLU A 535 -45.57 -23.39 12.31
CA GLU A 535 -44.43 -23.33 13.24
C GLU A 535 -43.44 -24.49 13.03
N ASN A 536 -43.95 -25.72 12.84
CA ASN A 536 -43.12 -26.88 12.55
C ASN A 536 -42.43 -26.78 11.18
N LYS A 537 -43.12 -26.22 10.18
CA LYS A 537 -42.54 -25.94 8.85
C LYS A 537 -41.43 -24.89 8.92
N ALA A 538 -41.60 -23.86 9.75
CA ALA A 538 -40.55 -22.88 10.03
C ALA A 538 -39.33 -23.54 10.73
N LEU A 539 -39.57 -24.42 11.70
CA LEU A 539 -38.51 -25.16 12.38
C LEU A 539 -37.70 -26.05 11.41
N GLU A 540 -38.37 -26.73 10.48
CA GLU A 540 -37.71 -27.55 9.46
C GLU A 540 -36.82 -26.71 8.54
N GLY A 541 -37.32 -25.57 8.06
CA GLY A 541 -36.52 -24.68 7.23
C GLY A 541 -35.35 -24.04 7.97
N ILE A 542 -35.49 -23.73 9.26
CA ILE A 542 -34.35 -23.28 10.10
C ILE A 542 -33.29 -24.37 10.21
N LYS A 543 -33.67 -25.65 10.33
CA LYS A 543 -32.71 -26.77 10.36
C LYS A 543 -31.97 -26.91 9.03
N GLN A 544 -32.67 -26.76 7.92
CA GLN A 544 -32.06 -26.78 6.58
C GLN A 544 -31.05 -25.64 6.40
N LEU A 545 -31.39 -24.44 6.87
CA LEU A 545 -30.48 -23.28 6.88
C LEU A 545 -29.21 -23.57 7.70
N GLN A 546 -29.35 -24.13 8.90
CA GLN A 546 -28.22 -24.50 9.76
C GLN A 546 -27.30 -25.58 9.16
N GLN A 547 -27.83 -26.46 8.31
CA GLN A 547 -27.04 -27.47 7.62
C GLN A 547 -26.30 -26.90 6.41
N ALA A 548 -26.89 -25.92 5.70
CA ALA A 548 -26.27 -25.24 4.58
C ALA A 548 -25.08 -24.36 5.00
N ASP A 549 -25.18 -23.70 6.16
CA ASP A 549 -24.14 -22.79 6.69
C ASP A 549 -22.95 -23.49 7.38
N ARG A 550 -22.84 -24.84 7.31
CA ARG A 550 -21.67 -25.61 7.76
C ARG A 550 -20.44 -25.43 6.84
N ILE A 551 -20.19 -24.20 6.42
CA ILE A 551 -19.00 -23.80 5.68
C ILE A 551 -17.94 -23.41 6.70
N TYR A 552 -16.90 -24.23 6.81
CA TYR A 552 -15.69 -23.88 7.54
C TYR A 552 -15.03 -22.70 6.83
N LEU A 553 -15.15 -21.49 7.37
CA LEU A 553 -14.14 -20.48 7.10
C LEU A 553 -12.87 -20.98 7.77
N HIS A 554 -11.94 -21.49 6.96
CA HIS A 554 -10.54 -21.43 7.36
C HIS A 554 -10.33 -20.01 7.88
N LYS A 555 -9.70 -19.87 9.05
CA LYS A 555 -8.90 -18.67 9.28
C LYS A 555 -7.91 -18.63 8.12
N ALA A 556 -8.31 -18.02 7.01
CA ALA A 556 -7.40 -17.56 6.00
C ALA A 556 -6.44 -16.70 6.81
N ALA A 557 -5.19 -17.16 6.94
CA ALA A 557 -4.13 -16.24 7.27
C ALA A 557 -4.35 -15.08 6.30
N PHE A 558 -4.66 -13.90 6.83
CA PHE A 558 -4.96 -12.74 6.02
C PHE A 558 -3.76 -12.53 5.09
N THR A 559 -3.91 -12.97 3.84
CA THR A 559 -2.97 -12.66 2.76
C THR A 559 -3.52 -11.41 2.12
N PRO A 560 -2.99 -10.22 2.47
CA PRO A 560 -3.48 -9.00 1.86
C PRO A 560 -3.42 -9.15 0.34
N PRO A 561 -4.46 -8.72 -0.39
CA PRO A 561 -4.40 -8.72 -1.84
C PRO A 561 -3.14 -7.96 -2.29
N VAL A 562 -2.44 -8.50 -3.29
CA VAL A 562 -1.23 -7.87 -3.83
C VAL A 562 -1.58 -6.42 -4.20
N ILE A 563 -0.81 -5.48 -3.65
CA ILE A 563 -1.03 -4.05 -3.89
C ILE A 563 -0.86 -3.81 -5.39
N LYS A 564 -1.92 -3.35 -6.05
CA LYS A 564 -1.86 -2.91 -7.44
C LYS A 564 -1.10 -1.59 -7.47
N GLU A 565 0.19 -1.62 -7.83
CA GLU A 565 1.05 -0.42 -7.90
C GLU A 565 0.45 0.67 -8.80
N GLU A 566 -0.30 0.30 -9.84
CA GLU A 566 -1.03 1.21 -10.73
C GLU A 566 -2.13 2.05 -10.03
N LYS A 567 -2.63 1.60 -8.87
CA LYS A 567 -3.66 2.31 -8.08
C LYS A 567 -3.08 2.97 -6.83
N ARG A 568 -1.76 2.89 -6.63
CA ARG A 568 -1.09 3.51 -5.49
C ARG A 568 -1.08 5.02 -5.69
N LEU A 569 -1.51 5.77 -4.66
CA LEU A 569 -1.58 7.25 -4.66
C LEU A 569 -2.70 7.88 -5.52
N THR A 570 -3.69 7.10 -6.00
CA THR A 570 -4.79 7.63 -6.83
C THR A 570 -6.12 7.84 -6.08
N GLY A 571 -6.14 7.67 -4.75
CA GLY A 571 -7.35 7.81 -3.92
C GLY A 571 -7.63 9.26 -3.48
N ASP A 572 -8.90 9.58 -3.22
CA ASP A 572 -9.34 10.88 -2.72
C ASP A 572 -8.89 11.10 -1.27
N VAL A 573 -8.37 12.28 -0.97
CA VAL A 573 -7.71 12.60 0.32
C VAL A 573 -8.74 12.93 1.41
N LEU A 574 -10.01 13.16 1.04
CA LEU A 574 -11.08 13.59 1.94
C LEU A 574 -11.39 12.60 3.07
N GLU A 575 -11.16 11.30 2.86
CA GLU A 575 -11.42 10.25 3.86
C GLU A 575 -10.15 9.64 4.46
N ALA A 576 -8.96 10.14 4.08
CA ALA A 576 -7.69 9.62 4.53
C ALA A 576 -7.45 9.96 6.01
N ARG A 577 -7.91 9.07 6.91
CA ARG A 577 -7.67 9.18 8.35
C ARG A 577 -6.22 8.88 8.66
N ASN A 578 -5.53 9.84 9.26
CA ASN A 578 -4.18 9.65 9.77
C ASN A 578 -4.24 8.82 11.06
N TRP A 579 -3.90 7.53 11.00
CA TRP A 579 -3.99 6.60 12.13
C TRP A 579 -3.11 6.97 13.33
N LYS A 580 -2.14 7.88 13.15
CA LYS A 580 -1.28 8.39 14.21
C LYS A 580 -1.89 9.54 15.03
N SER A 581 -3.03 10.08 14.62
CA SER A 581 -3.69 11.19 15.33
C SER A 581 -4.78 10.63 16.24
N LYS A 582 -4.55 10.61 17.55
CA LYS A 582 -5.64 10.38 18.52
C LYS A 582 -6.69 11.48 18.35
N PRO A 583 -7.99 11.15 18.20
CA PRO A 583 -9.03 12.17 18.17
C PRO A 583 -9.13 12.79 19.57
N SER A 584 -8.83 14.08 19.69
CA SER A 584 -9.19 14.84 20.88
C SER A 584 -10.70 15.09 20.84
N ASN A 585 -11.45 14.29 21.58
CA ASN A 585 -12.84 14.59 21.91
C ASN A 585 -12.87 15.86 22.76
N LEU A 586 -13.29 16.99 22.17
CA LEU A 586 -13.95 18.15 22.78
C LEU A 586 -14.07 19.21 21.67
N VAL A 587 -15.18 19.17 20.95
CA VAL A 587 -15.54 20.19 19.95
C VAL A 587 -16.07 21.42 20.68
N ASP A 588 -15.19 22.22 21.24
CA ASP A 588 -15.53 23.62 21.53
C ASP A 588 -15.49 24.36 20.19
N HIS A 589 -16.66 24.56 19.60
CA HIS A 589 -16.81 25.26 18.34
C HIS A 589 -16.30 26.70 18.45
N ILE A 590 -15.36 27.06 17.57
CA ILE A 590 -14.87 28.44 17.46
C ILE A 590 -16.00 29.29 16.86
N PRO A 591 -16.43 30.38 17.52
CA PRO A 591 -17.49 31.25 17.00
C PRO A 591 -17.19 31.71 15.57
N LEU A 592 -18.22 31.71 14.72
CA LEU A 592 -18.10 32.04 13.29
C LEU A 592 -17.47 33.42 13.08
N GLU A 593 -17.85 34.39 13.92
CA GLU A 593 -17.35 35.77 13.91
C GLU A 593 -15.83 35.86 14.07
N ILE A 594 -15.24 35.03 14.94
CA ILE A 594 -13.79 34.99 15.15
C ILE A 594 -13.09 34.31 13.97
N ARG A 595 -13.73 33.30 13.37
CA ARG A 595 -13.19 32.61 12.20
C ARG A 595 -13.15 33.52 10.97
N GLU A 596 -14.26 34.19 10.68
CA GLU A 596 -14.37 35.17 9.60
C GLU A 596 -13.38 36.31 9.82
N LEU A 597 -13.28 36.83 11.05
CA LEU A 597 -12.31 37.89 11.36
C LEU A 597 -10.86 37.46 11.13
N ILE A 598 -10.47 36.25 11.53
CA ILE A 598 -9.11 35.71 11.27
C ILE A 598 -8.84 35.61 9.76
N GLN A 599 -9.87 35.29 8.97
CA GLN A 599 -9.79 35.20 7.51
C GLN A 599 -9.73 36.59 6.87
N ASP A 600 -10.54 37.54 7.31
CA ASP A 600 -10.55 38.91 6.78
C ASP A 600 -9.27 39.66 7.10
N LEU A 601 -8.72 39.49 8.31
CA LEU A 601 -7.39 39.97 8.69
C LEU A 601 -6.27 39.37 7.82
N SER A 602 -6.51 38.22 7.18
CA SER A 602 -5.53 37.58 6.28
C SER A 602 -5.61 38.06 4.84
N GLN A 603 -6.81 38.44 4.38
CA GLN A 603 -7.08 38.80 2.98
C GLN A 603 -7.13 40.33 2.76
N ALA A 604 -6.75 41.11 3.79
CA ALA A 604 -6.78 42.58 3.80
C ALA A 604 -8.15 43.18 3.45
N LYS A 605 -9.23 42.44 3.69
CA LYS A 605 -10.61 42.88 3.48
C LYS A 605 -11.04 43.94 4.52
N PRO A 606 -12.05 44.77 4.23
CA PRO A 606 -12.61 45.68 5.23
C PRO A 606 -13.13 44.86 6.43
N LEU A 607 -12.73 45.27 7.64
CA LEU A 607 -13.06 44.53 8.86
C LEU A 607 -14.54 44.76 9.27
N PRO A 608 -15.24 43.75 9.82
CA PRO A 608 -16.64 43.87 10.24
C PRO A 608 -16.85 44.99 11.27
N ALA A 609 -17.94 45.77 11.20
CA ALA A 609 -18.10 46.99 12.00
C ALA A 609 -17.87 46.86 13.53
N LEU A 610 -18.09 45.68 14.12
CA LEU A 610 -17.92 45.41 15.56
C LEU A 610 -16.69 44.58 15.91
N TRP A 611 -15.77 44.35 14.96
CA TRP A 611 -14.65 43.43 15.10
C TRP A 611 -13.80 43.67 16.36
N SER A 612 -13.55 44.93 16.72
CA SER A 612 -12.68 45.29 17.84
C SER A 612 -13.29 44.95 19.19
N LYS A 613 -14.62 45.10 19.32
CA LYS A 613 -15.36 44.76 20.53
C LYS A 613 -15.40 43.24 20.72
N THR A 614 -15.74 42.50 19.65
CA THR A 614 -15.78 41.03 19.67
C THR A 614 -14.41 40.46 20.02
N THR A 615 -13.35 40.98 19.40
CA THR A 615 -11.96 40.54 19.65
C THR A 615 -11.50 40.79 21.08
N ARG A 616 -11.78 41.98 21.64
CA ARG A 616 -11.43 42.30 23.04
C ARG A 616 -12.17 41.39 24.02
N SER A 617 -13.46 41.12 23.78
CA SER A 617 -14.24 40.21 24.62
C SER A 617 -13.72 38.78 24.55
N TRP A 618 -13.32 38.31 23.35
CA TRP A 618 -12.74 37.00 23.14
C TRP A 618 -11.42 36.83 23.90
N PHE A 619 -10.50 37.80 23.78
CA PHE A 619 -9.22 37.75 24.51
C PHE A 619 -9.39 37.80 26.02
N ALA A 620 -10.38 38.55 26.53
CA ALA A 620 -10.66 38.59 27.96
C ALA A 620 -11.13 37.23 28.52
N GLN A 621 -11.79 36.42 27.70
CA GLN A 621 -12.29 35.09 28.10
C GLN A 621 -11.25 33.98 27.90
N THR A 622 -10.42 34.07 26.85
CA THR A 622 -9.53 32.98 26.42
C THR A 622 -8.10 33.10 26.93
N LEU A 623 -7.54 34.31 27.03
CA LEU A 623 -6.18 34.53 27.49
C LEU A 623 -6.17 34.76 29.01
N LYS A 624 -5.71 33.75 29.75
CA LYS A 624 -5.59 33.82 31.22
C LYS A 624 -4.35 34.59 31.70
N ASP A 625 -3.33 34.71 30.87
CA ASP A 625 -2.09 35.43 31.18
C ASP A 625 -2.24 36.94 30.92
N GLU A 626 -1.90 37.76 31.91
CA GLU A 626 -2.21 39.18 31.92
C GLU A 626 -1.33 39.97 30.94
N GLU A 627 -0.05 39.63 30.84
CA GLU A 627 0.90 40.28 29.92
C GLU A 627 0.53 40.00 28.46
N GLN A 628 0.14 38.76 28.15
CA GLN A 628 -0.36 38.37 26.83
C GLN A 628 -1.67 39.07 26.46
N ARG A 629 -2.58 39.20 27.42
CA ARG A 629 -3.85 39.89 27.21
C ARG A 629 -3.65 41.38 26.91
N LEU A 630 -2.73 42.05 27.60
CA LEU A 630 -2.37 43.44 27.35
C LEU A 630 -1.72 43.62 25.96
N ALA A 631 -0.79 42.74 25.60
CA ALA A 631 -0.16 42.76 24.27
C ALA A 631 -1.17 42.50 23.13
N ALA A 632 -2.13 41.60 23.34
CA ALA A 632 -3.21 41.34 22.41
C ALA A 632 -4.17 42.54 22.27
N GLN A 633 -4.46 43.24 23.36
CA GLN A 633 -5.27 44.47 23.34
C GLN A 633 -4.56 45.63 22.64
N ALA A 634 -3.24 45.77 22.80
CA ALA A 634 -2.44 46.73 22.05
C ALA A 634 -2.53 46.48 20.54
N ALA A 635 -2.40 45.22 20.11
CA ALA A 635 -2.55 44.85 18.70
C ALA A 635 -3.95 45.13 18.12
N VAL A 636 -5.02 45.10 18.95
CA VAL A 636 -6.36 45.55 18.54
C VAL A 636 -6.38 47.05 18.32
N GLN A 637 -5.73 47.83 19.20
CA GLN A 637 -5.70 49.29 19.10
C GLN A 637 -4.89 49.74 17.87
N ASP A 638 -3.73 49.14 17.62
CA ASP A 638 -2.90 49.47 16.46
C ASP A 638 -3.65 49.29 15.12
N VAL A 639 -4.49 48.26 15.02
CA VAL A 639 -5.32 48.01 13.82
C VAL A 639 -6.51 48.98 13.74
N LEU A 640 -7.07 49.41 14.88
CA LEU A 640 -8.09 50.46 14.92
C LEU A 640 -7.54 51.82 14.48
N ASP A 641 -6.29 52.11 14.82
CA ASP A 641 -5.60 53.35 14.49
C ASP A 641 -5.14 53.39 13.01
N GLY A 642 -5.50 52.36 12.22
CA GLY A 642 -5.29 52.32 10.77
C GLY A 642 -3.99 51.66 10.32
N CYS A 643 -3.24 51.00 11.22
CA CYS A 643 -2.02 50.29 10.86
C CYS A 643 -2.34 48.97 10.13
N GLU A 644 -2.26 48.98 8.80
CA GLU A 644 -2.40 47.77 7.97
C GLU A 644 -1.41 46.64 8.32
N PRO A 645 -0.10 46.88 8.52
CA PRO A 645 0.83 45.79 8.85
C PRO A 645 0.56 45.19 10.25
N CYS A 646 -0.16 45.92 11.12
CA CYS A 646 -0.54 45.48 12.45
C CYS A 646 -1.68 44.44 12.44
N ARG A 647 -2.36 44.22 11.30
CA ARG A 647 -3.37 43.16 11.13
C ARG A 647 -2.79 41.75 11.31
N ALA A 648 -1.55 41.53 10.89
CA ALA A 648 -0.89 40.23 11.01
C ALA A 648 -0.56 39.85 12.48
N PRO A 649 -0.01 40.75 13.31
CA PRO A 649 0.10 40.58 14.76
C PRO A 649 -1.24 40.27 15.43
N LEU A 650 -2.30 41.03 15.13
CA LEU A 650 -3.62 40.81 15.71
C LEU A 650 -4.17 39.41 15.37
N ARG A 651 -4.02 38.99 14.11
CA ARG A 651 -4.39 37.64 13.67
C ARG A 651 -3.60 36.55 14.39
N ALA A 652 -2.32 36.80 14.69
CA ALA A 652 -1.49 35.86 15.42
C ALA A 652 -1.98 35.67 16.86
N TRP A 653 -2.34 36.77 17.55
CA TRP A 653 -2.96 36.71 18.88
C TRP A 653 -4.31 35.97 18.86
N LEU A 654 -5.16 36.23 17.86
CA LEU A 654 -6.43 35.51 17.68
C LEU A 654 -6.25 34.02 17.41
N ARG A 655 -5.14 33.58 16.80
CA ARG A 655 -4.84 32.16 16.63
C ARG A 655 -4.29 31.53 17.90
N LEU A 656 -3.46 32.27 18.64
CA LEU A 656 -2.91 31.81 19.91
C LEU A 656 -4.02 31.54 20.92
N SER A 657 -5.06 32.39 20.95
CA SER A 657 -6.20 32.23 21.85
C SER A 657 -7.09 31.01 21.54
N LEU A 658 -6.89 30.31 20.42
CA LEU A 658 -7.62 29.08 20.05
C LEU A 658 -6.98 27.80 20.59
N GLY A 659 -5.76 27.88 21.14
CA GLY A 659 -5.02 26.71 21.65
C GLY A 659 -4.34 25.86 20.58
N GLU A 660 -3.54 24.88 21.00
CA GLU A 660 -2.76 24.02 20.10
C GLU A 660 -3.64 23.06 19.31
N GLY A 661 -3.47 23.02 17.99
CA GLY A 661 -4.00 21.96 17.12
C GLY A 661 -5.43 22.13 16.61
N ARG A 662 -6.09 23.28 16.82
CA ARG A 662 -7.44 23.48 16.26
C ARG A 662 -7.39 23.93 14.80
N LEU A 663 -7.86 23.06 13.90
CA LEU A 663 -8.01 23.35 12.47
C LEU A 663 -9.03 24.47 12.26
N LEU A 664 -8.58 25.59 11.70
CA LEU A 664 -9.45 26.70 11.25
C LEU A 664 -10.33 26.31 10.04
N LEU A 665 -9.98 25.22 9.36
CA LEU A 665 -10.75 24.60 8.29
C LEU A 665 -11.86 23.75 8.90
N GLN A 666 -12.83 24.42 9.52
CA GLN A 666 -14.17 23.87 9.68
C GLN A 666 -15.00 24.47 8.55
N ALA A 667 -15.62 23.63 7.72
CA ALA A 667 -16.45 24.08 6.62
C ALA A 667 -17.48 25.12 7.11
N PRO A 668 -17.75 26.19 6.34
CA PRO A 668 -18.85 27.08 6.66
C PRO A 668 -20.16 26.26 6.67
N GLU A 669 -21.02 26.48 7.67
CA GLU A 669 -22.32 25.81 7.78
C GLU A 669 -23.20 25.97 6.52
N THR A 670 -22.91 26.97 5.69
CA THR A 670 -23.60 27.22 4.41
C THR A 670 -23.44 26.09 3.38
N LEU A 671 -22.37 25.30 3.43
CA LEU A 671 -22.23 24.14 2.54
C LEU A 671 -23.13 22.96 2.94
N ARG A 672 -23.55 22.88 4.22
CA ARG A 672 -24.57 21.92 4.65
C ARG A 672 -25.96 22.29 4.13
N VAL A 673 -26.26 23.58 3.98
CA VAL A 673 -27.55 24.06 3.43
C VAL A 673 -27.59 23.95 1.90
N LEU A 674 -26.45 24.08 1.21
CA LEU A 674 -26.38 23.92 -0.25
C LEU A 674 -26.46 22.45 -0.70
N ASP A 675 -26.05 21.49 0.13
CA ASP A 675 -26.28 20.07 -0.16
C ASP A 675 -27.76 19.67 -0.01
N GLU A 676 -28.51 20.30 0.91
CA GLU A 676 -29.96 20.12 0.99
C GLU A 676 -30.71 20.76 -0.20
N GLN A 677 -30.21 21.86 -0.77
CA GLN A 677 -30.84 22.51 -1.92
C GLN A 677 -30.38 21.97 -3.28
N SER A 678 -29.16 21.44 -3.39
CA SER A 678 -28.63 20.88 -4.66
C SER A 678 -29.07 19.43 -4.91
N ALA A 679 -29.52 18.71 -3.87
CA ALA A 679 -30.22 17.43 -4.00
C ALA A 679 -31.50 17.51 -4.87
N ASN A 680 -32.00 18.71 -5.18
CA ASN A 680 -33.27 18.87 -5.90
C ASN A 680 -33.20 19.47 -7.31
N LYS A 681 -32.03 19.77 -7.89
CA LYS A 681 -31.96 20.25 -9.29
C LYS A 681 -30.72 19.76 -10.06
N SER A 682 -30.61 18.45 -10.25
CA SER A 682 -29.76 17.91 -11.31
C SER A 682 -30.42 18.12 -12.68
N ARG A 683 -29.93 19.11 -13.45
CA ARG A 683 -30.26 19.30 -14.88
C ARG A 683 -30.01 18.05 -15.74
N MET A 684 -29.17 17.12 -15.28
CA MET A 684 -28.91 15.85 -15.96
C MET A 684 -30.06 14.85 -15.83
N GLN A 685 -30.78 14.80 -14.70
CA GLN A 685 -31.97 13.95 -14.57
C GLN A 685 -33.14 14.44 -15.44
N LYS A 686 -33.25 15.76 -15.63
CA LYS A 686 -34.25 16.35 -16.54
C LYS A 686 -33.91 16.06 -18.00
N ALA A 687 -32.63 16.18 -18.38
CA ALA A 687 -32.15 15.82 -19.72
C ALA A 687 -32.27 14.32 -20.05
N TRP A 688 -32.13 13.44 -19.05
CA TRP A 688 -32.34 12.00 -19.22
C TRP A 688 -33.82 11.63 -19.38
N LYS A 689 -34.74 12.27 -18.63
CA LYS A 689 -36.19 12.10 -18.82
C LYS A 689 -36.69 12.66 -20.15
N ASP A 690 -36.14 13.79 -20.60
CA ASP A 690 -36.52 14.43 -21.86
C ASP A 690 -35.92 13.73 -23.10
N SER A 691 -35.00 12.77 -22.93
CA SER A 691 -34.32 12.08 -24.04
C SER A 691 -35.13 10.96 -24.72
N GLY A 692 -36.32 10.63 -24.22
CA GLY A 692 -37.28 9.76 -24.93
C GLY A 692 -36.80 8.33 -25.24
N LEU A 693 -35.71 7.87 -24.65
CA LEU A 693 -35.12 6.54 -24.90
C LEU A 693 -35.66 5.48 -23.91
N LEU A 694 -36.98 5.37 -23.84
CA LEU A 694 -37.66 4.14 -23.42
C LEU A 694 -38.36 3.58 -24.67
N LEU A 695 -37.83 2.47 -25.17
CA LEU A 695 -38.50 1.63 -26.15
C LEU A 695 -39.75 1.04 -25.49
N GLU A 696 -40.89 1.71 -25.67
CA GLU A 696 -42.21 1.11 -25.56
C GLU A 696 -42.32 0.01 -26.62
N SER A 697 -42.36 -1.25 -26.19
CA SER A 697 -42.90 -2.34 -26.99
C SER A 697 -44.29 -2.69 -26.44
N ASN A 698 -45.28 -1.94 -26.94
CA ASN A 698 -46.67 -2.35 -26.85
C ASN A 698 -46.90 -3.51 -27.83
N VAL A 699 -47.11 -4.71 -27.31
CA VAL A 699 -47.95 -5.73 -27.95
C VAL A 699 -48.86 -6.31 -26.88
N GLY A 700 -50.09 -5.82 -26.84
CA GLY A 700 -51.20 -6.53 -26.20
C GLY A 700 -51.85 -7.49 -27.21
N ALA A 701 -52.21 -8.69 -26.76
CA ALA A 701 -53.40 -9.41 -27.21
C ALA A 701 -53.67 -10.63 -26.30
N SER A 702 -54.70 -10.51 -25.46
CA SER A 702 -55.83 -11.44 -25.34
C SER A 702 -55.58 -12.92 -25.71
N LYS A 703 -55.47 -13.79 -24.70
CA LYS A 703 -56.50 -14.78 -24.32
C LYS A 703 -56.15 -15.46 -22.99
#